data_AF-A0A8T4THX7-F1
#
_entry.id   AF-A0A8T4THX7-F1
#
_cell.length_a   1.000
_cell.length_b   1.000
_cell.length_c   1.000
_cell.angle_alpha   90.00
_cell.angle_beta   90.00
_cell.angle_gamma   90.00
#
_symmetry.space_group_name_H-M   'P 1'
#
loop_
_entity.id
_entity.type
_entity.pdbx_description
1 polymer ?
#
loop_
_entity_poly.entity_id
_entity_poly.type
_entity_poly.pdbx_seq_one_letter_code
_entity_poly.pdbx_strand_id
1 'polypeptide(L)'
;MFTKKISKIVKRDGSIENFDRGKIISAIAKSAVSVGEDPKIGNKLINQIEKTVFKRYKGRLPTVENVQDIVEDTLIRQGYIKAAKSYILYREKRKEIREGKKIYGIAKDELKLGINAIKVLQSRYLLRNEDGEIIETPLEMLRRVAKAVSSIESKYGNDYSRWEKEFFDIMSKLEFVPNSPCLMNAGTRFQQMSACFVLDISDSLSNIFEILKIAALIQKTGGGTGFNFSKIRPRGEIVGSTKGIASGPVSFMSIFDKMTDVIKQGSKRRGANMGVLRVDHPDILEFITCKNDLNAFTNFNISVAATDKFMKAVMKNIDYEIIDPRTKQVIKKINARNVFDLIVTNAWTIGDPGLVFIDRINKLHNINEEITGVNPCGEQPLLPFESCVLGSINLTKFVKNKQIDWGKLRKIIHIAVRFLDNVIDINDYVVKEIEDITKANRRIGLGVMGWADMLVMLGIPYNTNKAVKLAEKLMKFINTEARNASADLGKEKGDFPNFKKSKLSKIWNNARNVAVTTIAPTGTISIIANSCSSGIEPLFAVSYVREVLEGTKLIETNFLFEEISKKRRFYSAQLLNEISKYGSVQHLKEVPKDIKKIFVTALDIDPIWHIKMQAAFQKYVENGVSKTVNLPENSTKNDVKNSYLLAYKFGCKGVTVFRYGSKGGKQVLYIEEGYEKRIKVSSEFSGGCPGVECGN
;
A
#
# COMPACT_ATOMS: atom_id res chain seq x y z
N MET A 1 -20.85 -33.67 -44.09
CA MET A 1 -19.48 -33.30 -44.50
C MET A 1 -18.68 -32.91 -43.27
N PHE A 2 -17.83 -33.80 -42.73
CA PHE A 2 -17.05 -33.53 -41.53
C PHE A 2 -15.96 -32.49 -41.84
N THR A 3 -16.18 -31.22 -41.47
CA THR A 3 -15.12 -30.21 -41.51
C THR A 3 -14.03 -30.61 -40.52
N LYS A 4 -12.91 -31.13 -41.05
CA LYS A 4 -11.68 -31.33 -40.27
C LYS A 4 -11.36 -30.04 -39.52
N LYS A 5 -11.25 -30.11 -38.19
CA LYS A 5 -10.93 -28.97 -37.32
C LYS A 5 -9.44 -28.93 -37.03
N ILE A 6 -8.86 -27.74 -36.89
CA ILE A 6 -7.52 -27.59 -36.31
C ILE A 6 -7.59 -28.01 -34.85
N SER A 7 -6.75 -28.95 -34.44
CA SER A 7 -6.70 -29.47 -33.07
C SER A 7 -5.54 -28.91 -32.26
N LYS A 8 -4.47 -28.42 -32.90
CA LYS A 8 -3.23 -28.01 -32.24
C LYS A 8 -2.64 -26.74 -32.87
N ILE A 9 -1.89 -25.98 -32.08
CA ILE A 9 -1.15 -24.78 -32.49
C ILE A 9 0.25 -24.79 -31.88
N VAL A 10 1.19 -24.09 -32.52
CA VAL A 10 2.55 -23.89 -31.99
C VAL A 10 2.58 -22.61 -31.16
N LYS A 11 2.95 -22.72 -29.89
CA LYS A 11 3.17 -21.60 -28.97
C LYS A 11 4.45 -20.85 -29.32
N ARG A 12 4.56 -19.63 -28.78
CA ARG A 12 5.68 -18.72 -29.00
C ARG A 12 7.03 -19.23 -28.44
N ASP A 13 7.00 -20.23 -27.57
CA ASP A 13 8.17 -20.93 -27.01
C ASP A 13 8.52 -22.24 -27.75
N GLY A 14 7.83 -22.52 -28.86
CA GLY A 14 7.99 -23.75 -29.64
C GLY A 14 7.17 -24.95 -29.14
N SER A 15 6.54 -24.86 -27.96
CA SER A 15 5.69 -25.94 -27.44
C SER A 15 4.38 -26.07 -28.23
N ILE A 16 3.79 -27.27 -28.24
CA ILE A 16 2.53 -27.53 -28.95
C ILE A 16 1.38 -27.57 -27.93
N GLU A 17 0.32 -26.80 -28.18
CA GLU A 17 -0.89 -26.76 -27.34
C GLU A 17 -2.13 -27.06 -28.17
N ASN A 18 -3.20 -27.54 -27.53
CA ASN A 18 -4.50 -27.70 -28.16
C ASN A 18 -5.07 -26.33 -28.59
N PHE A 19 -5.74 -26.31 -29.75
CA PHE A 19 -6.47 -25.14 -30.21
C PHE A 19 -7.64 -24.86 -29.27
N ASP A 20 -7.58 -23.74 -28.55
CA ASP A 20 -8.57 -23.37 -27.55
C ASP A 20 -9.41 -22.18 -28.02
N ARG A 21 -10.66 -22.48 -28.40
CA ARG A 21 -11.68 -21.49 -28.82
C ARG A 21 -11.89 -20.43 -27.74
N GLY A 22 -11.91 -20.84 -26.48
CA GLY A 22 -12.17 -19.98 -25.34
C GLY A 22 -11.11 -18.89 -25.18
N LYS A 23 -9.84 -19.20 -25.48
CA LYS A 23 -8.77 -18.19 -25.45
C LYS A 23 -8.98 -17.09 -26.48
N ILE A 24 -9.38 -17.45 -27.69
CA ILE A 24 -9.62 -16.50 -28.79
C ILE A 24 -10.85 -15.65 -28.47
N ILE A 25 -11.97 -16.29 -28.09
CA ILE A 25 -13.21 -15.61 -27.71
C ILE A 25 -12.94 -14.63 -26.57
N SER A 26 -12.22 -15.07 -25.52
CA SER A 26 -11.89 -14.22 -24.38
C SER A 26 -10.99 -13.04 -24.77
N ALA A 27 -10.02 -13.24 -25.67
CA ALA A 27 -9.16 -12.16 -26.14
C ALA A 27 -9.94 -11.10 -26.93
N ILE A 28 -10.79 -11.53 -27.88
CA ILE A 28 -11.66 -10.63 -28.64
C ILE A 28 -12.62 -9.89 -27.70
N ALA A 29 -13.22 -10.61 -26.76
CA ALA A 29 -14.18 -10.03 -25.86
C ALA A 29 -13.54 -9.01 -24.90
N LYS A 30 -12.32 -9.25 -24.40
CA LYS A 30 -11.57 -8.25 -23.62
C LYS A 30 -11.34 -6.96 -24.41
N SER A 31 -10.98 -7.07 -25.69
CA SER A 31 -10.75 -5.92 -26.58
C SER A 31 -12.03 -5.19 -26.99
N ALA A 32 -13.14 -5.91 -27.19
CA ALA A 32 -14.44 -5.31 -27.47
C ALA A 32 -14.94 -4.50 -26.27
N VAL A 33 -14.82 -5.08 -25.07
CA VAL A 33 -15.29 -4.46 -23.83
C VAL A 33 -14.51 -3.19 -23.48
N SER A 34 -13.20 -3.14 -23.73
CA SER A 34 -12.38 -1.95 -23.45
C SER A 34 -12.76 -0.73 -24.29
N VAL A 35 -13.53 -0.91 -25.37
CA VAL A 35 -14.00 0.15 -26.26
C VAL A 35 -15.53 0.29 -26.32
N GLY A 36 -16.25 -0.39 -25.42
CA GLY A 36 -17.70 -0.29 -25.33
C GLY A 36 -18.48 -1.11 -26.36
N GLU A 37 -17.84 -2.08 -27.04
CA GLU A 37 -18.49 -2.95 -28.03
C GLU A 37 -18.99 -4.28 -27.43
N ASP A 38 -19.84 -4.99 -28.20
CA ASP A 38 -20.48 -6.24 -27.77
C ASP A 38 -19.43 -7.33 -27.42
N PRO A 39 -19.35 -7.81 -26.16
CA PRO A 39 -18.42 -8.87 -25.78
C PRO A 39 -18.64 -10.19 -26.52
N LYS A 40 -19.82 -10.40 -27.14
CA LYS A 40 -20.16 -11.62 -27.87
C LYS A 40 -19.64 -11.63 -29.32
N ILE A 41 -18.96 -10.58 -29.78
CA ILE A 41 -18.31 -10.56 -31.11
C ILE A 41 -17.45 -11.80 -31.34
N GLY A 42 -16.65 -12.19 -30.34
CA GLY A 42 -15.84 -13.41 -30.42
C GLY A 42 -16.66 -14.68 -30.66
N ASN A 43 -17.83 -14.82 -30.03
CA ASN A 43 -18.72 -15.97 -30.23
C ASN A 43 -19.34 -15.98 -31.63
N LYS A 44 -19.66 -14.81 -32.19
CA LYS A 44 -20.18 -14.67 -33.55
C LYS A 44 -19.13 -15.05 -34.60
N LEU A 45 -17.88 -14.67 -34.36
CA LEU A 45 -16.80 -14.78 -35.35
C LEU A 45 -15.95 -16.06 -35.23
N ILE A 46 -16.01 -16.80 -34.11
CA ILE A 46 -15.10 -17.93 -33.86
C ILE A 46 -15.16 -19.02 -34.94
N ASN A 47 -16.35 -19.34 -35.45
CA ASN A 47 -16.53 -20.33 -36.51
C ASN A 47 -15.85 -19.89 -37.81
N GLN A 48 -15.95 -18.61 -38.14
CA GLN A 48 -15.32 -18.02 -39.33
C GLN A 48 -13.80 -17.97 -39.17
N ILE A 49 -13.31 -17.54 -38.00
CA ILE A 49 -11.89 -17.52 -37.66
C ILE A 49 -11.32 -18.94 -37.80
N GLU A 50 -11.90 -19.94 -37.17
CA GLU A 50 -11.48 -21.34 -37.27
C GLU A 50 -11.44 -21.84 -38.71
N LYS A 51 -12.49 -21.55 -39.50
CA LYS A 51 -12.56 -21.92 -40.91
C LYS A 51 -11.44 -21.28 -41.72
N THR A 52 -11.13 -20.01 -41.44
CA THR A 52 -10.03 -19.28 -42.08
C THR A 52 -8.66 -19.83 -41.67
N VAL A 53 -8.45 -20.11 -40.38
CA VAL A 53 -7.19 -20.76 -39.91
C VAL A 53 -7.02 -22.12 -40.58
N PHE A 54 -8.07 -22.95 -40.59
CA PHE A 54 -8.03 -24.27 -41.24
C PHE A 54 -7.73 -24.18 -42.73
N LYS A 55 -8.38 -23.26 -43.46
CA LYS A 55 -8.16 -23.08 -44.89
C LYS A 55 -6.73 -22.62 -45.20
N ARG A 56 -6.18 -21.70 -44.40
CA ARG A 56 -4.86 -21.07 -44.64
C ARG A 56 -3.67 -21.92 -44.16
N TYR A 57 -3.90 -22.84 -43.24
CA TYR A 57 -2.87 -23.71 -42.65
C TYR A 57 -3.18 -25.20 -42.81
N LYS A 58 -3.94 -25.58 -43.84
CA LYS A 58 -4.23 -26.99 -44.15
C LYS A 58 -2.92 -27.76 -44.34
N GLY A 59 -2.69 -28.78 -43.50
CA GLY A 59 -1.48 -29.63 -43.55
C GLY A 59 -0.28 -29.12 -42.74
N ARG A 60 -0.37 -27.97 -42.06
CA ARG A 60 0.69 -27.44 -41.17
C ARG A 60 0.10 -26.89 -39.87
N LEU A 61 0.88 -26.85 -38.80
CA LEU A 61 0.42 -26.27 -37.54
C LEU A 61 0.56 -24.73 -37.59
N PRO A 62 -0.52 -23.95 -37.38
CA PRO A 62 -0.41 -22.51 -37.27
C PRO A 62 0.30 -22.12 -35.97
N THR A 63 1.05 -21.01 -36.02
CA THR A 63 1.58 -20.38 -34.81
C THR A 63 0.50 -19.53 -34.13
N VAL A 64 0.71 -19.18 -32.86
CA VAL A 64 -0.19 -18.25 -32.16
C VAL A 64 -0.31 -16.90 -32.90
N GLU A 65 0.77 -16.38 -33.49
CA GLU A 65 0.72 -15.12 -34.25
C GLU A 65 -0.17 -15.23 -35.48
N ASN A 66 -0.09 -16.34 -36.21
CA ASN A 66 -0.93 -16.58 -37.38
C ASN A 66 -2.43 -16.60 -37.04
N VAL A 67 -2.78 -17.15 -35.87
CA VAL A 67 -4.17 -17.13 -35.39
C VAL A 67 -4.57 -15.70 -35.02
N GLN A 68 -3.67 -14.92 -34.41
CA GLN A 68 -3.95 -13.52 -34.07
C GLN A 68 -4.12 -12.62 -35.29
N ASP A 69 -3.31 -12.78 -36.33
CA ASP A 69 -3.45 -12.05 -37.60
C ASP A 69 -4.83 -12.29 -38.23
N ILE A 70 -5.30 -13.54 -38.20
CA ILE A 70 -6.62 -13.91 -38.72
C ILE A 70 -7.74 -13.30 -37.88
N VAL A 71 -7.57 -13.24 -36.57
CA VAL A 71 -8.54 -12.59 -35.68
C VAL A 71 -8.65 -11.09 -36.01
N GLU A 72 -7.53 -10.40 -36.18
CA GLU A 72 -7.49 -8.97 -36.54
C GLU A 72 -8.16 -8.71 -37.89
N ASP A 73 -7.75 -9.44 -38.94
CA ASP A 73 -8.34 -9.31 -40.27
C ASP A 73 -9.85 -9.61 -40.26
N THR A 74 -10.28 -10.62 -39.49
CA THR A 74 -11.71 -10.95 -39.36
C THR A 74 -12.48 -9.84 -38.66
N LEU A 75 -11.94 -9.24 -37.59
CA LEU A 75 -12.61 -8.14 -36.90
C LEU A 75 -12.76 -6.90 -37.80
N ILE A 76 -11.72 -6.55 -38.55
CA ILE A 76 -11.73 -5.43 -39.50
C ILE A 76 -12.76 -5.67 -40.61
N ARG A 77 -12.71 -6.83 -41.27
CA ARG A 77 -13.63 -7.17 -42.38
C ARG A 77 -15.09 -7.22 -41.98
N GLN A 78 -15.37 -7.49 -40.71
CA GLN A 78 -16.73 -7.57 -40.17
C GLN A 78 -17.20 -6.24 -39.57
N GLY A 79 -16.43 -5.15 -39.75
CA GLY A 79 -16.81 -3.79 -39.34
C GLY A 79 -16.57 -3.46 -37.86
N TYR A 80 -15.95 -4.36 -37.08
CA TYR A 80 -15.65 -4.14 -35.65
C TYR A 80 -14.33 -3.37 -35.48
N ILE A 81 -14.27 -2.15 -36.03
CA ILE A 81 -13.04 -1.37 -36.17
C ILE A 81 -12.47 -0.98 -34.79
N LYS A 82 -13.30 -0.61 -33.80
CA LYS A 82 -12.80 -0.22 -32.47
C LYS A 82 -12.26 -1.44 -31.72
N ALA A 83 -12.97 -2.57 -31.72
CA ALA A 83 -12.45 -3.81 -31.13
C ALA A 83 -11.17 -4.28 -31.84
N ALA A 84 -11.10 -4.18 -33.17
CA ALA A 84 -9.89 -4.51 -33.93
C ALA A 84 -8.71 -3.63 -33.49
N LYS A 85 -8.89 -2.29 -33.45
CA LYS A 85 -7.86 -1.35 -33.00
C LYS A 85 -7.40 -1.66 -31.57
N SER A 86 -8.34 -1.90 -30.66
CA SER A 86 -8.01 -2.26 -29.27
C SER A 86 -7.30 -3.62 -29.17
N TYR A 87 -7.65 -4.58 -30.03
CA TYR A 87 -7.02 -5.89 -30.08
C TYR A 87 -5.58 -5.80 -30.62
N ILE A 88 -5.36 -5.03 -31.68
CA ILE A 88 -4.04 -4.75 -32.26
C ILE A 88 -3.15 -4.06 -31.23
N LEU A 89 -3.63 -2.97 -30.60
CA LEU A 89 -2.88 -2.26 -29.57
C LEU A 89 -2.56 -3.17 -28.37
N TYR A 90 -3.50 -4.02 -27.94
CA TYR A 90 -3.25 -5.00 -26.89
C TYR A 90 -2.19 -6.04 -27.30
N ARG A 91 -2.24 -6.50 -28.56
CA ARG A 91 -1.26 -7.45 -29.11
C ARG A 91 0.13 -6.84 -29.20
N GLU A 92 0.25 -5.63 -29.74
CA GLU A 92 1.52 -4.92 -29.89
C GLU A 92 2.12 -4.60 -28.52
N LYS A 93 1.33 -4.09 -27.57
CA LYS A 93 1.80 -3.87 -26.19
C LYS A 93 2.25 -5.17 -25.53
N ARG A 94 1.55 -6.28 -25.77
CA ARG A 94 1.97 -7.61 -25.28
C ARG A 94 3.22 -8.11 -26.01
N LYS A 95 3.46 -7.68 -27.24
CA LYS A 95 4.66 -7.96 -28.02
C LYS A 95 5.82 -7.11 -27.50
N GLU A 96 5.68 -5.81 -27.30
CA GLU A 96 6.63 -4.91 -26.62
C GLU A 96 6.98 -5.41 -25.22
N ILE A 97 6.02 -5.92 -24.43
CA ILE A 97 6.30 -6.50 -23.11
C ILE A 97 7.07 -7.82 -23.24
N ARG A 98 6.90 -8.58 -24.33
CA ARG A 98 7.63 -9.85 -24.58
C ARG A 98 9.01 -9.60 -25.18
N GLU A 99 9.12 -8.67 -26.10
CA GLU A 99 10.36 -8.19 -26.69
C GLU A 99 11.17 -7.45 -25.65
N GLY A 100 10.53 -6.58 -24.86
CA GLY A 100 11.04 -6.04 -23.60
C GLY A 100 11.11 -7.04 -22.44
N LYS A 101 10.90 -8.34 -22.66
CA LYS A 101 11.41 -9.41 -21.79
C LYS A 101 12.68 -10.03 -22.41
N LYS A 102 12.74 -10.21 -23.73
CA LYS A 102 13.90 -10.75 -24.46
C LYS A 102 15.09 -9.79 -24.58
N ILE A 103 14.86 -8.48 -24.72
CA ILE A 103 15.87 -7.42 -24.87
C ILE A 103 16.67 -7.22 -23.56
N TYR A 104 16.11 -7.63 -22.42
CA TYR A 104 16.73 -7.44 -21.10
C TYR A 104 17.21 -8.76 -20.48
N GLY A 105 17.60 -9.77 -21.26
CA GLY A 105 18.18 -11.02 -20.73
C GLY A 105 17.21 -11.97 -20.01
N ILE A 106 15.89 -11.69 -20.02
CA ILE A 106 14.87 -12.57 -19.43
C ILE A 106 14.52 -13.68 -20.44
N ALA A 107 15.50 -14.55 -20.72
CA ALA A 107 15.29 -15.73 -21.58
C ALA A 107 14.29 -16.73 -20.97
N LYS A 108 14.01 -16.63 -19.65
CA LYS A 108 12.95 -17.35 -18.93
C LYS A 108 12.26 -16.41 -17.93
N ASP A 109 10.93 -16.37 -17.96
CA ASP A 109 10.11 -15.69 -16.94
C ASP A 109 10.15 -16.49 -15.62
N GLU A 110 11.30 -16.46 -14.93
CA GLU A 110 11.55 -17.30 -13.74
C GLU A 110 10.64 -16.92 -12.56
N LEU A 111 10.33 -15.63 -12.39
CA LEU A 111 9.47 -15.12 -11.31
C LEU A 111 7.97 -15.10 -11.68
N LYS A 112 7.62 -15.30 -12.96
CA LYS A 112 6.24 -15.28 -13.48
C LYS A 112 5.47 -14.02 -13.08
N LEU A 113 6.14 -12.86 -13.12
CA LEU A 113 5.57 -11.58 -12.69
C LEU A 113 4.50 -11.09 -13.66
N GLY A 114 3.44 -10.52 -13.08
CA GLY A 114 2.42 -9.79 -13.83
C GLY A 114 3.00 -8.59 -14.59
N ILE A 115 2.31 -8.15 -15.66
CA ILE A 115 2.73 -6.98 -16.46
C ILE A 115 2.88 -5.73 -15.58
N ASN A 116 1.95 -5.52 -14.66
CA ASN A 116 1.93 -4.34 -13.80
C ASN A 116 3.13 -4.34 -12.85
N ALA A 117 3.49 -5.50 -12.30
CA ALA A 117 4.71 -5.65 -11.50
C ALA A 117 5.95 -5.25 -12.31
N ILE A 118 6.08 -5.72 -13.55
CA ILE A 118 7.22 -5.39 -14.42
C ILE A 118 7.29 -3.90 -14.70
N LYS A 119 6.16 -3.25 -15.03
CA LYS A 119 6.13 -1.81 -15.30
C LYS A 119 6.51 -0.99 -14.08
N VAL A 120 5.97 -1.35 -12.92
CA VAL A 120 6.32 -0.71 -11.65
C VAL A 120 7.81 -0.86 -11.39
N LEU A 121 8.37 -2.07 -11.54
CA LEU A 121 9.80 -2.34 -11.38
C LEU A 121 10.65 -1.48 -12.33
N GLN A 122 10.32 -1.44 -13.62
CA GLN A 122 11.02 -0.63 -14.62
C GLN A 122 10.97 0.88 -14.32
N SER A 123 9.82 1.37 -13.86
CA SER A 123 9.64 2.80 -13.59
C SER A 123 10.45 3.30 -12.40
N ARG A 124 10.70 2.45 -11.39
CA ARG A 124 11.11 2.91 -10.05
C ARG A 124 12.26 2.14 -9.40
N TYR A 125 12.44 0.86 -9.71
CA TYR A 125 13.25 -0.05 -8.90
C TYR A 125 14.51 -0.56 -9.60
N LEU A 126 14.41 -0.85 -10.91
CA LEU A 126 15.55 -1.38 -11.66
C LEU A 126 16.58 -0.29 -11.90
N LEU A 127 17.86 -0.65 -11.73
CA LEU A 127 18.97 0.28 -11.94
C LEU A 127 19.07 0.73 -13.40
N ARG A 128 19.58 1.95 -13.57
CA ARG A 128 19.81 2.60 -14.86
C ARG A 128 21.26 3.07 -14.99
N ASN A 129 21.81 3.04 -16.20
CA ASN A 129 23.10 3.67 -16.52
C ASN A 129 22.98 5.20 -16.64
N GLU A 130 24.06 5.87 -16.99
CA GLU A 130 24.13 7.34 -17.16
C GLU A 130 23.23 7.84 -18.30
N ASP A 131 23.01 7.01 -19.32
CA ASP A 131 22.10 7.28 -20.45
C ASP A 131 20.62 7.03 -20.10
N GLY A 132 20.33 6.58 -18.88
CA GLY A 132 18.97 6.30 -18.40
C GLY A 132 18.40 4.96 -18.84
N GLU A 133 19.19 4.08 -19.45
CA GLU A 133 18.80 2.75 -19.88
C GLU A 133 18.79 1.76 -18.71
N ILE A 134 17.83 0.83 -18.69
CA ILE A 134 17.71 -0.17 -17.61
C ILE A 134 18.78 -1.25 -17.78
N ILE A 135 19.61 -1.44 -16.75
CA ILE A 135 20.76 -2.37 -16.74
C ILE A 135 20.59 -3.56 -15.78
N GLU A 136 19.41 -3.69 -15.16
CA GLU A 136 19.15 -4.70 -14.14
C GLU A 136 17.80 -5.38 -14.37
N THR A 137 17.76 -6.70 -14.24
CA THR A 137 16.52 -7.49 -14.26
C THR A 137 15.88 -7.58 -12.87
N PRO A 138 14.57 -7.90 -12.77
CA PRO A 138 13.93 -8.14 -11.48
C PRO A 138 14.61 -9.19 -10.59
N LEU A 139 15.19 -10.24 -11.19
CA LEU A 139 15.90 -11.27 -10.43
C LEU A 139 17.24 -10.76 -9.91
N GLU A 140 18.00 -10.04 -10.74
CA GLU A 140 19.25 -9.39 -10.35
C GLU A 140 19.04 -8.34 -9.27
N MET A 141 17.95 -7.56 -9.34
CA MET A 141 17.54 -6.65 -8.27
C MET A 141 17.37 -7.39 -6.94
N LEU A 142 16.66 -8.53 -6.94
CA LEU A 142 16.50 -9.33 -5.72
C LEU A 142 17.83 -9.93 -5.22
N ARG A 143 18.73 -10.33 -6.13
CA ARG A 143 20.08 -10.79 -5.77
C ARG A 143 20.92 -9.66 -5.17
N ARG A 144 20.90 -8.47 -5.77
CA ARG A 144 21.59 -7.27 -5.25
C ARG A 144 21.11 -6.97 -3.83
N VAL A 145 19.80 -6.93 -3.61
CA VAL A 145 19.22 -6.68 -2.28
C VAL A 145 19.65 -7.77 -1.29
N ALA A 146 19.53 -9.05 -1.66
CA ALA A 146 19.91 -10.15 -0.78
C ALA A 146 21.41 -10.13 -0.41
N LYS A 147 22.28 -9.88 -1.39
CA LYS A 147 23.74 -9.77 -1.19
C LYS A 147 24.10 -8.59 -0.30
N ALA A 148 23.53 -7.41 -0.56
CA ALA A 148 23.79 -6.21 0.24
C ALA A 148 23.37 -6.42 1.70
N VAL A 149 22.15 -6.92 1.95
CA VAL A 149 21.61 -7.08 3.30
C VAL A 149 22.27 -8.25 4.07
N SER A 150 22.70 -9.30 3.38
CA SER A 150 23.44 -10.41 4.01
C SER A 150 24.90 -10.08 4.33
N SER A 151 25.51 -9.11 3.65
CA SER A 151 26.92 -8.75 3.87
C SER A 151 27.27 -8.39 5.31
N ILE A 152 26.30 -7.87 6.08
CA ILE A 152 26.49 -7.53 7.50
C ILE A 152 26.65 -8.76 8.40
N GLU A 153 26.24 -9.95 7.95
CA GLU A 153 26.36 -11.18 8.74
C GLU A 153 27.82 -11.50 9.10
N SER A 154 28.76 -11.16 8.22
CA SER A 154 30.20 -11.30 8.47
C SER A 154 30.66 -10.52 9.69
N LYS A 155 30.05 -9.37 10.00
CA LYS A 155 30.35 -8.55 11.19
C LYS A 155 30.02 -9.29 12.49
N TYR A 156 29.09 -10.22 12.44
CA TYR A 156 28.64 -11.03 13.58
C TYR A 156 29.25 -12.44 13.57
N GLY A 157 30.25 -12.71 12.73
CA GLY A 157 30.89 -14.02 12.61
C GLY A 157 30.02 -15.09 11.93
N ASN A 158 28.95 -14.69 11.25
CA ASN A 158 28.03 -15.59 10.57
C ASN A 158 28.41 -15.79 9.09
N ASP A 159 28.02 -16.93 8.52
CA ASP A 159 28.15 -17.18 7.08
C ASP A 159 27.13 -16.33 6.29
N TYR A 160 27.63 -15.30 5.63
CA TYR A 160 26.81 -14.43 4.78
C TYR A 160 26.20 -15.18 3.60
N SER A 161 26.85 -16.22 3.06
CA SER A 161 26.41 -16.97 1.88
C SER A 161 25.10 -17.71 2.15
N ARG A 162 24.98 -18.30 3.35
CA ARG A 162 23.74 -18.93 3.82
C ARG A 162 22.59 -17.92 3.85
N TRP A 163 22.82 -16.74 4.41
CA TRP A 163 21.77 -15.74 4.57
C TRP A 163 21.42 -15.04 3.26
N GLU A 164 22.40 -14.81 2.38
CA GLU A 164 22.15 -14.33 1.01
C GLU A 164 21.15 -15.26 0.31
N LYS A 165 21.39 -16.58 0.39
CA LYS A 165 20.50 -17.59 -0.19
C LYS A 165 19.10 -17.55 0.43
N GLU A 166 18.97 -17.57 1.76
CA GLU A 166 17.66 -17.57 2.42
C GLU A 166 16.88 -16.27 2.13
N PHE A 167 17.55 -15.10 2.14
CA PHE A 167 16.92 -13.82 1.80
C PHE A 167 16.46 -13.78 0.33
N PHE A 168 17.32 -14.22 -0.59
CA PHE A 168 16.97 -14.32 -2.00
C PHE A 168 15.80 -15.28 -2.24
N ASP A 169 15.79 -16.43 -1.58
CA ASP A 169 14.76 -17.46 -1.73
C ASP A 169 13.37 -16.94 -1.32
N ILE A 170 13.24 -16.30 -0.16
CA ILE A 170 11.93 -15.81 0.31
C ILE A 170 11.41 -14.65 -0.54
N MET A 171 12.31 -13.81 -1.08
CA MET A 171 11.94 -12.71 -1.97
C MET A 171 11.58 -13.20 -3.37
N SER A 172 12.36 -14.10 -3.95
CA SER A 172 12.08 -14.66 -5.29
C SER A 172 10.80 -15.49 -5.33
N LYS A 173 10.44 -16.15 -4.22
CA LYS A 173 9.14 -16.84 -4.07
C LYS A 173 7.98 -15.87 -3.77
N LEU A 174 8.27 -14.58 -3.58
CA LEU A 174 7.33 -13.52 -3.19
C LEU A 174 6.60 -13.85 -1.88
N GLU A 175 7.27 -14.57 -0.97
CA GLU A 175 6.77 -14.92 0.37
C GLU A 175 6.95 -13.75 1.33
N PHE A 176 8.01 -12.96 1.11
CA PHE A 176 8.32 -11.72 1.80
C PHE A 176 8.80 -10.69 0.78
N VAL A 177 8.37 -9.45 0.92
CA VAL A 177 8.86 -8.33 0.10
C VAL A 177 9.24 -7.18 1.03
N PRO A 178 10.50 -6.68 0.98
CA PRO A 178 10.89 -5.52 1.76
C PRO A 178 10.25 -4.25 1.22
N ASN A 179 10.30 -3.18 1.99
CA ASN A 179 9.79 -1.87 1.58
C ASN A 179 10.46 -1.34 0.31
N SER A 180 9.83 -0.33 -0.29
CA SER A 180 10.30 0.20 -1.57
C SER A 180 11.72 0.79 -1.51
N PRO A 181 12.09 1.59 -0.50
CA PRO A 181 13.47 2.10 -0.43
C PRO A 181 14.52 1.01 -0.33
N CYS A 182 14.26 -0.10 0.39
CA CYS A 182 15.19 -1.23 0.42
C CYS A 182 15.41 -1.84 -0.99
N LEU A 183 14.33 -2.10 -1.73
CA LEU A 183 14.44 -2.62 -3.11
C LEU A 183 15.20 -1.66 -4.04
N MET A 184 14.96 -0.35 -3.90
CA MET A 184 15.54 0.69 -4.74
C MET A 184 17.02 0.94 -4.46
N ASN A 185 17.44 0.87 -3.19
CA ASN A 185 18.68 1.50 -2.72
C ASN A 185 19.72 0.51 -2.17
N ALA A 186 19.34 -0.70 -1.76
CA ALA A 186 20.29 -1.68 -1.23
C ALA A 186 21.39 -2.04 -2.27
N GLY A 187 22.67 -2.02 -1.88
CA GLY A 187 23.77 -2.31 -2.80
C GLY A 187 24.04 -1.25 -3.86
N THR A 188 23.50 -0.04 -3.69
CA THR A 188 23.80 1.13 -4.54
C THR A 188 24.72 2.11 -3.81
N ARG A 189 25.15 3.19 -4.47
CA ARG A 189 25.97 4.25 -3.85
C ARG A 189 25.30 4.91 -2.63
N PHE A 190 23.96 4.98 -2.61
CA PHE A 190 23.19 5.58 -1.51
C PHE A 190 22.25 4.51 -0.94
N GLN A 191 22.60 3.87 0.18
CA GLN A 191 21.87 2.75 0.77
C GLN A 191 20.85 3.19 1.83
N GLN A 192 20.10 4.26 1.56
CA GLN A 192 19.00 4.68 2.43
C GLN A 192 17.80 3.74 2.20
N MET A 193 17.56 2.80 3.10
CA MET A 193 16.57 1.73 3.01
C MET A 193 15.37 1.88 3.96
N SER A 194 15.45 2.76 4.97
CA SER A 194 14.29 3.14 5.81
C SER A 194 13.20 3.85 5.00
N ALA A 195 11.93 3.55 5.27
CA ALA A 195 10.80 4.11 4.50
C ALA A 195 10.33 5.48 4.98
N CYS A 196 10.33 5.69 6.29
CA CYS A 196 9.78 6.88 6.91
C CYS A 196 10.56 7.26 8.16
N PHE A 197 10.41 8.53 8.53
CA PHE A 197 11.07 9.17 9.66
C PHE A 197 10.06 10.07 10.38
N VAL A 198 10.19 10.21 11.69
CA VAL A 198 9.48 11.26 12.45
C VAL A 198 10.51 12.24 12.95
N LEU A 199 10.33 13.51 12.63
CA LEU A 199 11.19 14.61 13.04
C LEU A 199 10.41 15.51 13.98
N ASP A 200 11.05 15.93 15.06
CA ASP A 200 10.43 16.79 16.04
C ASP A 200 10.87 18.23 15.83
N ILE A 201 9.93 19.16 15.99
CA ILE A 201 10.15 20.58 15.72
C ILE A 201 10.11 21.32 17.04
N SER A 202 11.21 21.99 17.37
CA SER A 202 11.30 22.88 18.53
C SER A 202 10.89 24.30 18.16
N ASP A 203 10.46 25.08 19.17
CA ASP A 203 9.99 26.46 19.00
C ASP A 203 11.14 27.46 18.80
N SER A 204 11.94 27.26 17.75
CA SER A 204 12.98 28.19 17.31
C SER A 204 13.16 28.16 15.80
N LEU A 205 13.40 29.33 15.19
CA LEU A 205 13.56 29.43 13.75
C LEU A 205 14.74 28.58 13.24
N SER A 206 15.86 28.59 13.96
CA SER A 206 17.03 27.79 13.63
C SER A 206 16.72 26.29 13.61
N ASN A 207 15.97 25.78 14.59
CA ASN A 207 15.59 24.37 14.60
C ASN A 207 14.58 24.06 13.50
N ILE A 208 13.56 24.90 13.29
CA ILE A 208 12.57 24.72 12.23
C ILE A 208 13.24 24.56 10.86
N PHE A 209 14.21 25.41 10.53
CA PHE A 209 14.91 25.36 9.25
C PHE A 209 15.94 24.22 9.16
N GLU A 210 16.57 23.81 10.27
CA GLU A 210 17.41 22.61 10.27
C GLU A 210 16.56 21.35 10.03
N ILE A 211 15.38 21.23 10.65
CA ILE A 211 14.45 20.12 10.40
C ILE A 211 13.93 20.14 8.96
N LEU A 212 13.68 21.32 8.40
CA LEU A 212 13.30 21.47 6.98
C LEU A 212 14.41 20.94 6.05
N LYS A 213 15.67 21.26 6.33
CA LYS A 213 16.84 20.77 5.58
C LYS A 213 17.00 19.24 5.71
N ILE A 214 16.87 18.69 6.92
CA ILE A 214 16.95 17.24 7.14
C ILE A 214 15.82 16.52 6.38
N ALA A 215 14.59 17.05 6.45
CA ALA A 215 13.45 16.52 5.73
C ALA A 215 13.68 16.52 4.21
N ALA A 216 14.27 17.58 3.67
CA ALA A 216 14.60 17.68 2.25
C ALA A 216 15.58 16.58 1.80
N LEU A 217 16.62 16.33 2.60
CA LEU A 217 17.62 15.28 2.33
C LEU A 217 17.01 13.86 2.41
N ILE A 218 16.13 13.62 3.38
CA ILE A 218 15.37 12.37 3.49
C ILE A 218 14.51 12.15 2.24
N GLN A 219 13.73 13.17 1.84
CA GLN A 219 12.80 13.07 0.70
C GLN A 219 13.52 12.90 -0.63
N LYS A 220 14.73 13.46 -0.78
CA LYS A 220 15.60 13.23 -1.95
C LYS A 220 15.84 11.74 -2.22
N THR A 221 15.91 10.93 -1.17
CA THR A 221 16.15 9.47 -1.26
C THR A 221 14.86 8.62 -1.30
N GLY A 222 13.68 9.26 -1.28
CA GLY A 222 12.38 8.59 -1.35
C GLY A 222 11.74 8.26 0.01
N GLY A 223 12.29 8.81 1.10
CA GLY A 223 11.74 8.69 2.45
C GLY A 223 10.58 9.65 2.70
N GLY A 224 9.59 9.22 3.50
CA GLY A 224 8.50 10.06 4.00
C GLY A 224 8.79 10.65 5.38
N THR A 225 8.20 11.79 5.71
CA THR A 225 8.50 12.53 6.96
C THR A 225 7.25 12.85 7.77
N GLY A 226 7.24 12.53 9.05
CA GLY A 226 6.22 12.96 10.00
C GLY A 226 6.74 14.06 10.92
N PHE A 227 5.88 15.01 11.25
CA PHE A 227 6.23 16.18 12.07
C PHE A 227 5.20 16.39 13.17
N ASN A 228 5.66 16.70 14.37
CA ASN A 228 4.80 17.23 15.43
C ASN A 228 5.04 18.75 15.57
N PHE A 229 3.98 19.53 15.33
CA PHE A 229 4.01 20.99 15.44
C PHE A 229 3.55 21.52 16.80
N SER A 230 3.23 20.65 17.75
CA SER A 230 2.61 21.00 19.04
C SER A 230 3.53 21.76 19.99
N LYS A 231 4.84 21.82 19.73
CA LYS A 231 5.79 22.61 20.52
C LYS A 231 5.87 24.06 20.04
N ILE A 232 5.46 24.35 18.80
CA ILE A 232 5.52 25.70 18.23
C ILE A 232 4.53 26.59 18.96
N ARG A 233 4.94 27.82 19.30
CA ARG A 233 4.07 28.79 19.96
C ARG A 233 2.83 29.15 19.12
N PRO A 234 1.72 29.53 19.76
CA PRO A 234 0.51 29.83 19.02
C PRO A 234 0.62 31.15 18.25
N ARG A 235 -0.24 31.29 17.24
CA ARG A 235 -0.38 32.52 16.47
C ARG A 235 -0.77 33.69 17.38
N GLY A 236 -0.21 34.87 17.14
CA GLY A 236 -0.53 36.06 17.92
C GLY A 236 0.42 36.33 19.09
N GLU A 237 1.24 35.36 19.50
CA GLU A 237 2.22 35.55 20.58
C GLU A 237 3.35 36.51 20.20
N ILE A 238 3.88 37.23 21.20
CA ILE A 238 5.04 38.11 21.01
C ILE A 238 6.33 37.27 20.86
N VAL A 239 7.08 37.53 19.81
CA VAL A 239 8.41 36.96 19.58
C VAL A 239 9.44 37.80 20.34
N GLY A 240 10.01 37.24 21.42
CA GLY A 240 10.89 37.99 22.33
C GLY A 240 12.10 38.67 21.67
N SER A 241 12.67 38.11 20.60
CA SER A 241 13.84 38.66 19.91
C SER A 241 13.52 39.83 18.97
N THR A 242 12.37 39.81 18.31
CA THR A 242 11.99 40.82 17.29
C THR A 242 10.86 41.74 17.74
N LYS A 243 10.22 41.44 18.88
CA LYS A 243 8.96 42.05 19.36
C LYS A 243 7.80 41.95 18.35
N GLY A 244 7.94 41.11 17.31
CA GLY A 244 6.90 40.85 16.31
C GLY A 244 5.87 39.82 16.78
N ILE A 245 4.89 39.54 15.93
CA ILE A 245 3.80 38.58 16.20
C ILE A 245 4.11 37.23 15.55
N ALA A 246 3.98 36.15 16.31
CA ALA A 246 4.18 34.78 15.83
C ALA A 246 3.08 34.38 14.84
N SER A 247 3.46 33.66 13.77
CA SER A 247 2.56 33.19 12.72
C SER A 247 1.89 31.85 13.02
N GLY A 248 2.33 31.13 14.06
CA GLY A 248 1.75 29.86 14.51
C GLY A 248 2.20 28.63 13.70
N PRO A 249 1.86 27.41 14.15
CA PRO A 249 2.29 26.14 13.56
C PRO A 249 1.79 25.93 12.13
N VAL A 250 0.54 26.32 11.84
CA VAL A 250 -0.07 26.14 10.50
C VAL A 250 0.67 26.98 9.45
N SER A 251 1.14 28.17 9.81
CA SER A 251 1.96 28.99 8.91
C SER A 251 3.28 28.30 8.56
N PHE A 252 3.98 27.70 9.54
CA PHE A 252 5.24 26.99 9.29
C PHE A 252 5.03 25.71 8.47
N MET A 253 3.90 25.02 8.64
CA MET A 253 3.54 23.87 7.82
C MET A 253 3.56 24.19 6.32
N SER A 254 3.21 25.43 5.91
CA SER A 254 3.18 25.81 4.49
C SER A 254 4.58 25.79 3.85
N ILE A 255 5.63 26.09 4.64
CA ILE A 255 7.03 26.04 4.19
C ILE A 255 7.42 24.58 3.90
N PHE A 256 7.07 23.65 4.79
CA PHE A 256 7.31 22.22 4.58
C PHE A 256 6.52 21.68 3.38
N ASP A 257 5.28 22.15 3.19
CA ASP A 257 4.44 21.74 2.06
C ASP A 257 5.09 22.15 0.75
N LYS A 258 5.57 23.41 0.66
CA LYS A 258 6.22 23.91 -0.54
C LYS A 258 7.59 23.29 -0.80
N MET A 259 8.38 23.02 0.24
CA MET A 259 9.65 22.30 0.12
C MET A 259 9.42 20.91 -0.49
N THR A 260 8.42 20.18 0.02
CA THR A 260 8.08 18.87 -0.53
C THR A 260 7.56 18.95 -1.96
N ASP A 261 6.82 20.00 -2.34
CA ASP A 261 6.39 20.24 -3.72
C ASP A 261 7.59 20.35 -4.69
N VAL A 262 8.61 21.12 -4.32
CA VAL A 262 9.81 21.35 -5.15
C VAL A 262 10.65 20.08 -5.32
N ILE A 263 10.87 19.30 -4.25
CA ILE A 263 11.72 18.09 -4.29
C ILE A 263 11.12 16.97 -5.15
N LYS A 264 9.79 16.94 -5.29
CA LYS A 264 9.10 15.94 -6.12
C LYS A 264 9.58 15.92 -7.56
N GLN A 265 10.01 17.07 -8.09
CA GLN A 265 10.44 17.19 -9.48
C GLN A 265 11.76 16.47 -9.76
N GLY A 266 12.57 16.15 -8.74
CA GLY A 266 13.92 15.56 -8.92
C GLY A 266 14.16 14.21 -8.25
N SER A 267 13.16 13.58 -7.63
CA SER A 267 13.32 12.33 -6.85
C SER A 267 12.63 11.12 -7.51
N LYS A 268 13.16 9.91 -7.28
CA LYS A 268 12.60 8.64 -7.81
C LYS A 268 11.18 8.33 -7.28
N ARG A 269 10.77 8.98 -6.19
CA ARG A 269 9.47 8.81 -5.54
C ARG A 269 9.02 10.13 -4.91
N ARG A 270 7.73 10.44 -5.07
CA ARG A 270 7.06 11.58 -4.41
C ARG A 270 7.17 11.49 -2.88
N GLY A 271 7.77 12.50 -2.25
CA GLY A 271 7.74 12.68 -0.79
C GLY A 271 6.34 12.97 -0.27
N ALA A 272 6.07 12.58 0.97
CA ALA A 272 4.79 12.82 1.66
C ALA A 272 5.06 13.20 3.13
N ASN A 273 4.23 14.09 3.66
CA ASN A 273 4.33 14.59 5.03
C ASN A 273 3.16 14.11 5.90
N MET A 274 3.42 13.86 7.18
CA MET A 274 2.39 13.85 8.23
C MET A 274 2.56 15.10 9.09
N GLY A 275 1.47 15.84 9.29
CA GLY A 275 1.38 16.90 10.29
C GLY A 275 0.57 16.42 11.48
N VAL A 276 1.14 16.49 12.67
CA VAL A 276 0.45 16.19 13.93
C VAL A 276 0.39 17.44 14.79
N LEU A 277 -0.80 17.73 15.32
CA LEU A 277 -1.01 18.73 16.36
C LEU A 277 -1.83 18.13 17.50
N ARG A 278 -1.39 18.33 18.74
CA ARG A 278 -2.12 17.89 19.93
C ARG A 278 -3.42 18.68 20.08
N VAL A 279 -4.47 17.99 20.51
CA VAL A 279 -5.82 18.55 20.61
C VAL A 279 -5.94 19.70 21.62
N ASP A 280 -5.01 19.79 22.58
CA ASP A 280 -4.94 20.83 23.60
C ASP A 280 -4.14 22.07 23.16
N HIS A 281 -3.64 22.11 21.92
CA HIS A 281 -2.93 23.27 21.38
C HIS A 281 -3.87 24.46 21.08
N PRO A 282 -3.46 25.74 21.30
CA PRO A 282 -4.34 26.88 21.08
C PRO A 282 -4.82 27.08 19.63
N ASP A 283 -3.98 26.69 18.66
CA ASP A 283 -4.29 26.77 17.23
C ASP A 283 -4.96 25.50 16.67
N ILE A 284 -5.52 24.64 17.52
CA ILE A 284 -6.14 23.38 17.09
C ILE A 284 -7.30 23.58 16.09
N LEU A 285 -8.09 24.64 16.26
CA LEU A 285 -9.21 24.92 15.35
C LEU A 285 -8.70 25.29 13.94
N GLU A 286 -7.68 26.14 13.86
CA GLU A 286 -7.04 26.51 12.60
C GLU A 286 -6.47 25.26 11.90
N PHE A 287 -5.75 24.42 12.65
CA PHE A 287 -5.19 23.17 12.14
C PHE A 287 -6.24 22.19 11.61
N ILE A 288 -7.40 22.03 12.29
CA ILE A 288 -8.47 21.16 11.81
C ILE A 288 -9.03 21.65 10.47
N THR A 289 -9.09 22.97 10.26
CA THR A 289 -9.68 23.61 9.08
C THR A 289 -8.68 23.98 7.98
N CYS A 290 -7.38 23.77 8.19
CA CYS A 290 -6.34 24.31 7.30
C CYS A 290 -6.38 23.75 5.87
N LYS A 291 -7.03 22.61 5.67
CA LYS A 291 -7.21 21.94 4.37
C LYS A 291 -8.59 22.16 3.73
N ASN A 292 -9.39 23.09 4.26
CA ASN A 292 -10.66 23.46 3.62
C ASN A 292 -10.46 24.10 2.24
N ASP A 293 -9.32 24.75 2.02
CA ASP A 293 -8.80 24.98 0.68
C ASP A 293 -8.19 23.67 0.15
N LEU A 294 -8.83 23.07 -0.85
CA LEU A 294 -8.41 21.83 -1.50
C LEU A 294 -7.07 21.93 -2.25
N ASN A 295 -6.50 23.13 -2.37
CA ASN A 295 -5.19 23.38 -2.97
C ASN A 295 -4.11 23.65 -1.94
N ALA A 296 -4.47 23.84 -0.67
CA ALA A 296 -3.52 24.03 0.42
C ALA A 296 -3.09 22.68 1.02
N PHE A 297 -1.82 22.58 1.43
CA PHE A 297 -1.25 21.44 2.14
C PHE A 297 -1.45 20.10 1.41
N THR A 298 -1.31 20.11 0.09
CA THR A 298 -1.56 18.92 -0.76
C THR A 298 -0.50 17.83 -0.57
N ASN A 299 0.64 18.16 0.07
CA ASN A 299 1.72 17.24 0.37
C ASN A 299 1.66 16.71 1.81
N PHE A 300 0.69 17.15 2.59
CA PHE A 300 0.43 16.71 3.96
C PHE A 300 -0.80 15.82 4.06
N ASN A 301 -0.68 14.72 4.79
CA ASN A 301 -1.77 14.20 5.60
C ASN A 301 -1.73 14.90 6.96
N ILE A 302 -2.89 15.19 7.55
CA ILE A 302 -2.93 15.79 8.90
C ILE A 302 -3.70 14.91 9.86
N SER A 303 -3.26 14.85 11.11
CA SER A 303 -3.96 14.12 12.17
C SER A 303 -3.90 14.86 13.49
N VAL A 304 -5.02 14.85 14.21
CA VAL A 304 -5.10 15.40 15.57
C VAL A 304 -4.59 14.34 16.55
N ALA A 305 -3.60 14.69 17.36
CA ALA A 305 -3.17 13.88 18.49
C ALA A 305 -4.18 14.05 19.64
N ALA A 306 -5.15 13.14 19.69
CA ALA A 306 -6.22 13.10 20.67
C ALA A 306 -5.76 12.40 21.97
N THR A 307 -5.98 13.07 23.10
CA THR A 307 -5.71 12.55 24.45
C THR A 307 -6.90 11.76 24.98
N ASP A 308 -6.67 10.87 25.94
CA ASP A 308 -7.72 10.17 26.67
C ASP A 308 -8.61 11.17 27.44
N LYS A 309 -8.03 12.27 27.95
CA LYS A 309 -8.78 13.35 28.60
C LYS A 309 -9.77 13.98 27.63
N PHE A 310 -9.34 14.33 26.42
CA PHE A 310 -10.21 14.87 25.38
C PHE A 310 -11.30 13.86 24.98
N MET A 311 -10.94 12.61 24.69
CA MET A 311 -11.94 11.62 24.26
C MET A 311 -13.00 11.33 25.34
N LYS A 312 -12.61 11.31 26.62
CA LYS A 312 -13.55 11.23 27.74
C LYS A 312 -14.45 12.47 27.83
N ALA A 313 -13.90 13.65 27.59
CA ALA A 313 -14.66 14.90 27.57
C ALA A 313 -15.69 14.94 26.42
N VAL A 314 -15.33 14.45 25.22
CA VAL A 314 -16.26 14.29 24.08
C VAL A 314 -17.46 13.42 24.45
N MET A 315 -17.19 12.25 25.06
CA MET A 315 -18.24 11.30 25.46
C MET A 315 -19.18 11.90 26.52
N LYS A 316 -18.64 12.68 27.46
CA LYS A 316 -19.40 13.33 28.54
C LYS A 316 -20.00 14.69 28.15
N ASN A 317 -19.67 15.23 26.98
CA ASN A 317 -20.02 16.59 26.55
C ASN A 317 -19.60 17.67 27.56
N ILE A 318 -18.33 17.63 27.98
CA ILE A 318 -17.77 18.62 28.90
C ILE A 318 -16.61 19.37 28.24
N ASP A 319 -16.24 20.49 28.84
CA ASP A 319 -15.11 21.28 28.38
C ASP A 319 -13.78 20.64 28.74
N TYR A 320 -12.76 20.93 27.94
CA TYR A 320 -11.37 20.56 28.19
C TYR A 320 -10.46 21.78 28.06
N GLU A 321 -9.26 21.67 28.62
CA GLU A 321 -8.30 22.76 28.70
C GLU A 321 -7.49 22.89 27.41
N ILE A 322 -7.35 24.13 26.94
CA ILE A 322 -6.38 24.54 25.93
C ILE A 322 -5.16 25.08 26.66
N ILE A 323 -4.00 24.54 26.31
CA ILE A 323 -2.76 24.71 27.07
C ILE A 323 -1.72 25.38 26.18
N ASP A 324 -1.08 26.42 26.71
CA ASP A 324 0.07 27.02 26.06
C ASP A 324 1.27 26.05 26.05
N PRO A 325 1.85 25.73 24.88
CA PRO A 325 2.92 24.73 24.81
C PRO A 325 4.21 25.17 25.51
N ARG A 326 4.44 26.47 25.74
CA ARG A 326 5.64 27.04 26.39
C ARG A 326 5.45 27.19 27.89
N THR A 327 4.37 27.86 28.31
CA THR A 327 4.14 28.17 29.73
C THR A 327 3.47 27.01 30.48
N LYS A 328 2.88 26.06 29.74
CA LYS A 328 2.05 24.96 30.28
C LYS A 328 0.82 25.44 31.05
N GLN A 329 0.47 26.72 30.95
CA GLN A 329 -0.72 27.28 31.59
C GLN A 329 -1.96 27.05 30.74
N VAL A 330 -3.11 26.94 31.41
CA VAL A 330 -4.42 26.86 30.76
C VAL A 330 -4.78 28.26 30.26
N ILE A 331 -4.91 28.40 28.94
CA ILE A 331 -5.31 29.67 28.31
C ILE A 331 -6.84 29.84 28.39
N LYS A 332 -7.57 28.77 28.09
CA LYS A 332 -9.04 28.74 28.07
C LYS A 332 -9.56 27.31 28.14
N LYS A 333 -10.87 27.16 28.30
CA LYS A 333 -11.58 25.89 28.16
C LYS A 333 -12.50 25.95 26.94
N ILE A 334 -12.61 24.84 26.21
CA ILE A 334 -13.49 24.71 25.04
C ILE A 334 -14.28 23.42 25.18
N ASN A 335 -15.54 23.42 24.75
CA ASN A 335 -16.36 22.22 24.70
C ASN A 335 -15.74 21.16 23.77
N ALA A 336 -15.44 19.98 24.33
CA ALA A 336 -14.74 18.93 23.60
C ALA A 336 -15.58 18.37 22.43
N ARG A 337 -16.91 18.32 22.56
CA ARG A 337 -17.80 17.83 21.51
C ARG A 337 -17.81 18.76 20.30
N ASN A 338 -17.80 20.08 20.51
CA ASN A 338 -17.72 21.04 19.42
C ASN A 338 -16.43 20.86 18.59
N VAL A 339 -15.29 20.69 19.24
CA VAL A 339 -14.01 20.41 18.55
C VAL A 339 -14.05 19.07 17.82
N PHE A 340 -14.61 18.03 18.45
CA PHE A 340 -14.75 16.72 17.82
C PHE A 340 -15.70 16.72 16.61
N ASP A 341 -16.83 17.41 16.70
CA ASP A 341 -17.78 17.52 15.59
C ASP A 341 -17.22 18.35 14.42
N LEU A 342 -16.31 19.30 14.71
CA LEU A 342 -15.52 19.99 13.69
C LEU A 342 -14.54 19.02 12.99
N ILE A 343 -13.80 18.19 13.75
CA ILE A 343 -12.93 17.14 13.21
C ILE A 343 -13.72 16.22 12.28
N VAL A 344 -14.87 15.72 12.75
CA VAL A 344 -15.77 14.84 11.99
C VAL A 344 -16.26 15.52 10.71
N THR A 345 -16.68 16.78 10.80
CA THR A 345 -17.20 17.52 9.64
C THR A 345 -16.12 17.73 8.58
N ASN A 346 -14.90 18.11 8.97
CA ASN A 346 -13.78 18.26 8.03
C ASN A 346 -13.42 16.90 7.42
N ALA A 347 -13.27 15.85 8.23
CA ALA A 347 -12.96 14.51 7.71
C ALA A 347 -14.01 13.99 6.73
N TRP A 348 -15.30 14.23 6.99
CA TRP A 348 -16.38 13.88 6.07
C TRP A 348 -16.35 14.69 4.75
N THR A 349 -15.93 15.95 4.82
CA THR A 349 -15.91 16.87 3.67
C THR A 349 -14.68 16.68 2.80
N ILE A 350 -13.49 16.61 3.43
CA ILE A 350 -12.19 16.66 2.77
C ILE A 350 -11.27 15.45 3.08
N GLY A 351 -11.73 14.47 3.86
CA GLY A 351 -10.94 13.27 4.23
C GLY A 351 -9.83 13.49 5.27
N ASP A 352 -9.72 14.68 5.85
CA ASP A 352 -8.75 15.07 6.87
C ASP A 352 -9.46 15.92 7.96
N PRO A 353 -8.99 15.94 9.22
CA PRO A 353 -7.84 15.20 9.74
C PRO A 353 -8.19 13.79 10.20
N GLY A 354 -7.18 12.90 10.24
CA GLY A 354 -7.24 11.65 11.00
C GLY A 354 -7.14 11.87 12.51
N LEU A 355 -7.24 10.79 13.29
CA LEU A 355 -6.99 10.81 14.73
C LEU A 355 -5.82 9.90 15.10
N VAL A 356 -4.94 10.40 15.96
CA VAL A 356 -3.87 9.66 16.61
C VAL A 356 -4.16 9.64 18.11
N PHE A 357 -4.36 8.46 18.70
CA PHE A 357 -4.65 8.31 20.13
C PHE A 357 -3.35 8.29 20.93
N ILE A 358 -2.80 9.48 21.18
CA ILE A 358 -1.41 9.67 21.59
C ILE A 358 -1.09 9.06 22.97
N ASP A 359 -2.02 9.16 23.92
CA ASP A 359 -1.84 8.58 25.26
C ASP A 359 -1.79 7.05 25.20
N ARG A 360 -2.57 6.44 24.29
CA ARG A 360 -2.57 4.99 24.07
C ARG A 360 -1.27 4.52 23.44
N ILE A 361 -0.75 5.26 22.47
CA ILE A 361 0.57 4.99 21.87
C ILE A 361 1.64 4.97 22.96
N ASN A 362 1.70 6.02 23.78
CA ASN A 362 2.68 6.17 24.87
C ASN A 362 2.47 5.16 26.02
N LYS A 363 1.24 4.71 26.25
CA LYS A 363 0.99 3.61 27.18
C LYS A 363 1.57 2.28 26.70
N LEU A 364 1.42 1.97 25.41
CA LEU A 364 1.65 0.64 24.85
C LEU A 364 3.05 0.41 24.25
N HIS A 365 3.76 1.45 23.80
CA HIS A 365 5.11 1.26 23.26
C HIS A 365 6.12 0.87 24.35
N ASN A 366 7.24 0.28 23.94
CA ASN A 366 8.18 -0.41 24.82
C ASN A 366 9.32 0.46 25.40
N ILE A 367 9.42 1.74 25.03
CA ILE A 367 10.47 2.66 25.51
C ILE A 367 9.88 3.55 26.61
N ASN A 368 10.72 4.15 27.45
CA ASN A 368 10.31 5.13 28.47
C ASN A 368 10.51 6.59 27.99
N GLU A 369 10.35 6.84 26.70
CA GLU A 369 10.47 8.16 26.06
C GLU A 369 9.19 8.49 25.30
N GLU A 370 8.76 9.74 25.31
CA GLU A 370 7.48 10.12 24.70
C GLU A 370 7.54 10.05 23.17
N ILE A 371 6.64 9.27 22.58
CA ILE A 371 6.32 9.34 21.16
C ILE A 371 5.35 10.49 20.94
N THR A 372 5.78 11.48 20.17
CA THR A 372 5.03 12.72 19.96
C THR A 372 4.31 12.74 18.60
N GLY A 373 4.71 11.90 17.64
CA GLY A 373 4.19 11.92 16.28
C GLY A 373 4.13 10.56 15.62
N VAL A 374 3.65 10.54 14.38
CA VAL A 374 3.59 9.36 13.53
C VAL A 374 4.10 9.68 12.13
N ASN A 375 4.53 8.67 11.39
CA ASN A 375 4.94 8.78 10.00
C ASN A 375 3.76 9.14 9.05
N PRO A 376 4.02 9.44 7.76
CA PRO A 376 3.00 9.79 6.74
C PRO A 376 1.79 8.87 6.63
N CYS A 377 1.94 7.59 6.97
CA CYS A 377 0.91 6.56 6.81
C CYS A 377 0.25 6.16 8.14
N GLY A 378 0.71 6.69 9.28
CA GLY A 378 0.12 6.52 10.62
C GLY A 378 0.41 5.19 11.32
N GLU A 379 1.11 4.25 10.68
CA GLU A 379 1.48 2.94 11.25
C GLU A 379 2.79 2.93 12.04
N GLN A 380 3.57 4.01 11.98
CA GLN A 380 4.82 4.13 12.73
C GLN A 380 4.76 5.32 13.68
N PRO A 381 4.27 5.10 14.91
CA PRO A 381 4.61 5.94 16.02
C PRO A 381 6.09 5.75 16.35
N LEU A 382 6.89 6.78 16.10
CA LEU A 382 8.34 6.77 16.22
C LEU A 382 8.78 7.84 17.20
N LEU A 383 9.91 7.61 17.86
CA LEU A 383 10.58 8.70 18.58
C LEU A 383 11.08 9.76 17.60
N PRO A 384 11.31 11.00 18.06
CA PRO A 384 12.03 12.01 17.28
C PRO A 384 13.32 11.43 16.68
N PHE A 385 13.53 11.70 15.39
CA PHE A 385 14.65 11.23 14.55
C PHE A 385 14.74 9.71 14.39
N GLU A 386 13.81 8.92 14.90
CA GLU A 386 13.81 7.48 14.67
C GLU A 386 13.33 7.16 13.23
N SER A 387 13.94 6.17 12.60
CA SER A 387 13.59 5.72 11.25
C SER A 387 12.88 4.36 11.26
N CYS A 388 12.17 4.05 10.18
CA CYS A 388 11.43 2.80 10.07
C CYS A 388 11.94 1.87 8.95
N VAL A 389 12.36 0.67 9.35
CA VAL A 389 12.68 -0.45 8.46
C VAL A 389 11.48 -1.39 8.36
N LEU A 390 11.01 -1.63 7.13
CA LEU A 390 9.71 -2.26 6.85
C LEU A 390 9.82 -3.42 5.87
N GLY A 391 8.95 -4.41 6.04
CA GLY A 391 8.74 -5.49 5.08
C GLY A 391 7.40 -6.18 5.30
N SER A 392 6.92 -6.92 4.31
CA SER A 392 5.58 -7.53 4.39
C SER A 392 5.56 -8.96 3.87
N ILE A 393 4.91 -9.83 4.63
CA ILE A 393 4.65 -11.24 4.26
C ILE A 393 3.44 -11.30 3.34
N ASN A 394 3.55 -12.02 2.23
CA ASN A 394 2.43 -12.26 1.32
C ASN A 394 1.60 -13.46 1.79
N LEU A 395 0.48 -13.20 2.46
CA LEU A 395 -0.36 -14.24 3.07
C LEU A 395 -0.91 -15.27 2.08
N THR A 396 -1.05 -14.90 0.80
CA THR A 396 -1.52 -15.81 -0.26
C THR A 396 -0.58 -17.01 -0.48
N LYS A 397 0.70 -16.89 -0.11
CA LYS A 397 1.72 -17.95 -0.27
C LYS A 397 1.67 -19.04 0.80
N PHE A 398 0.77 -18.89 1.78
CA PHE A 398 0.67 -19.76 2.96
C PHE A 398 -0.70 -20.44 3.06
N VAL A 399 -1.51 -20.40 2.00
CA VAL A 399 -2.79 -21.11 1.96
C VAL A 399 -2.76 -22.21 0.90
N LYS A 400 -3.01 -23.44 1.33
CA LYS A 400 -3.16 -24.62 0.45
C LYS A 400 -4.36 -25.42 0.89
N ASN A 401 -5.20 -25.85 -0.06
CA ASN A 401 -6.40 -26.66 0.23
C ASN A 401 -7.32 -26.05 1.31
N LYS A 402 -7.49 -24.71 1.29
CA LYS A 402 -8.24 -23.94 2.30
C LYS A 402 -7.70 -24.05 3.74
N GLN A 403 -6.44 -24.40 3.91
CA GLN A 403 -5.75 -24.45 5.20
C GLN A 403 -4.51 -23.56 5.18
N ILE A 404 -4.16 -23.03 6.34
CA ILE A 404 -2.99 -22.16 6.53
C ILE A 404 -1.80 -23.03 6.91
N ASP A 405 -0.69 -22.88 6.20
CA ASP A 405 0.59 -23.51 6.52
C ASP A 405 1.33 -22.68 7.58
N TRP A 406 0.99 -22.92 8.85
CA TRP A 406 1.58 -22.24 10.00
C TRP A 406 3.08 -22.55 10.16
N GLY A 407 3.52 -23.76 9.79
CA GLY A 407 4.92 -24.16 9.90
C GLY A 407 5.81 -23.40 8.94
N LYS A 408 5.38 -23.28 7.68
CA LYS A 408 6.07 -22.46 6.69
C LYS A 408 6.04 -20.98 7.07
N LEU A 409 4.87 -20.47 7.52
CA LEU A 409 4.74 -19.09 7.96
C LEU A 409 5.73 -18.74 9.09
N ARG A 410 5.89 -19.63 10.08
CA ARG A 410 6.90 -19.49 11.15
C ARG A 410 8.30 -19.29 10.57
N LYS A 411 8.75 -20.19 9.67
CA LYS A 411 10.09 -20.10 9.07
C LYS A 411 10.31 -18.74 8.41
N ILE A 412 9.33 -18.26 7.63
CA ILE A 412 9.45 -16.99 6.91
C ILE A 412 9.48 -15.79 7.86
N ILE A 413 8.70 -15.81 8.94
CA ILE A 413 8.73 -14.74 9.95
C ILE A 413 10.13 -14.58 10.54
N HIS A 414 10.80 -15.68 10.91
CA HIS A 414 12.13 -15.65 11.49
C HIS A 414 13.19 -15.09 10.52
N ILE A 415 13.16 -15.52 9.26
CA ILE A 415 14.07 -15.01 8.23
C ILE A 415 13.81 -13.52 7.95
N ALA A 416 12.53 -13.12 7.88
CA ALA A 416 12.15 -11.73 7.63
C ALA A 416 12.57 -10.79 8.76
N VAL A 417 12.44 -11.20 10.03
CA VAL A 417 12.93 -10.40 11.17
C VAL A 417 14.43 -10.20 11.09
N ARG A 418 15.19 -11.24 10.76
CA ARG A 418 16.64 -11.13 10.57
C ARG A 418 17.01 -10.22 9.40
N PHE A 419 16.31 -10.34 8.28
CA PHE A 419 16.49 -9.44 7.13
C PHE A 419 16.31 -7.98 7.55
N LEU A 420 15.21 -7.67 8.25
CA LEU A 420 14.92 -6.30 8.70
C LEU A 420 15.93 -5.80 9.74
N ASP A 421 16.40 -6.67 10.66
CA ASP A 421 17.45 -6.29 11.61
C ASP A 421 18.77 -5.97 10.91
N ASN A 422 19.15 -6.74 9.90
CA ASN A 422 20.35 -6.49 9.12
C ASN A 422 20.30 -5.16 8.38
N VAL A 423 19.13 -4.80 7.82
CA VAL A 423 18.93 -3.52 7.13
C VAL A 423 19.30 -2.33 8.04
N ILE A 424 19.03 -2.38 9.34
CA ILE A 424 19.39 -1.30 10.29
C ILE A 424 20.90 -1.01 10.27
N ASP A 425 21.72 -2.05 10.16
CA ASP A 425 23.17 -1.93 10.27
C ASP A 425 23.84 -1.48 8.96
N ILE A 426 23.31 -1.93 7.81
CA ILE A 426 23.83 -1.59 6.47
C ILE A 426 23.23 -0.28 5.90
N ASN A 427 22.18 0.25 6.53
CA ASN A 427 21.49 1.47 6.08
C ASN A 427 22.38 2.72 6.20
N ASP A 428 22.40 3.54 5.15
CA ASP A 428 22.98 4.88 5.19
C ASP A 428 21.98 5.86 5.81
N TYR A 429 22.41 6.58 6.84
CA TYR A 429 21.59 7.56 7.55
C TYR A 429 21.97 8.98 7.14
N VAL A 430 20.95 9.81 6.92
CA VAL A 430 21.11 11.19 6.42
C VAL A 430 21.84 12.07 7.42
N VAL A 431 21.56 11.88 8.72
CA VAL A 431 22.26 12.56 9.82
C VAL A 431 22.52 11.57 10.94
N LYS A 432 23.59 11.83 11.70
CA LYS A 432 24.05 10.97 12.79
C LYS A 432 22.99 10.75 13.88
N GLU A 433 22.19 11.76 14.19
CA GLU A 433 21.12 11.64 15.19
C GLU A 433 20.10 10.55 14.84
N ILE A 434 19.75 10.42 13.55
CA ILE A 434 18.85 9.36 13.08
C ILE A 434 19.51 7.98 13.22
N GLU A 435 20.80 7.89 12.89
CA GLU A 435 21.59 6.66 13.03
C GLU A 435 21.63 6.20 14.48
N ASP A 436 22.00 7.11 15.39
CA ASP A 436 22.19 6.83 16.81
C ASP A 436 20.88 6.33 17.43
N ILE A 437 19.75 7.02 17.20
CA ILE A 437 18.45 6.61 17.75
C ILE A 437 17.95 5.31 17.10
N THR A 438 18.09 5.16 15.77
CA THR A 438 17.65 3.94 15.08
C THR A 438 18.46 2.73 15.56
N LYS A 439 19.78 2.85 15.73
CA LYS A 439 20.63 1.75 16.22
C LYS A 439 20.46 1.49 17.71
N ALA A 440 20.12 2.51 18.51
CA ALA A 440 19.88 2.34 19.95
C ALA A 440 18.61 1.52 20.25
N ASN A 441 17.59 1.65 19.41
CA ASN A 441 16.29 1.01 19.61
C ASN A 441 16.03 -0.18 18.67
N ARG A 442 16.67 -0.17 17.50
CA ARG A 442 16.57 -1.20 16.46
C ARG A 442 15.13 -1.55 16.09
N ARG A 443 14.27 -0.54 15.97
CA ARG A 443 12.85 -0.73 15.65
C ARG A 443 12.69 -1.27 14.22
N ILE A 444 11.90 -2.33 14.08
CA ILE A 444 11.49 -2.86 12.78
C ILE A 444 9.97 -2.95 12.69
N GLY A 445 9.47 -3.12 11.47
CA GLY A 445 8.06 -3.33 11.20
C GLY A 445 7.83 -4.44 10.18
N LEU A 446 7.65 -5.66 10.68
CA LEU A 446 7.15 -6.78 9.89
C LEU A 446 5.61 -6.72 9.82
N GLY A 447 5.10 -6.57 8.60
CA GLY A 447 3.68 -6.57 8.31
C GLY A 447 3.25 -7.70 7.38
N VAL A 448 2.04 -7.54 6.84
CA VAL A 448 1.42 -8.49 5.92
C VAL A 448 0.79 -7.78 4.74
N MET A 449 0.59 -8.52 3.66
CA MET A 449 -0.28 -8.17 2.53
C MET A 449 -1.07 -9.41 2.10
N GLY A 450 -2.07 -9.20 1.24
CA GLY A 450 -2.89 -10.29 0.70
C GLY A 450 -3.93 -10.81 1.69
N TRP A 451 -4.32 -10.04 2.71
CA TRP A 451 -5.31 -10.49 3.71
C TRP A 451 -6.68 -10.77 3.10
N ALA A 452 -7.21 -9.88 2.26
CA ALA A 452 -8.49 -10.12 1.62
C ALA A 452 -8.44 -11.35 0.69
N ASP A 453 -7.37 -11.48 -0.09
CA ASP A 453 -7.18 -12.66 -0.96
C ASP A 453 -7.05 -13.95 -0.14
N MET A 454 -6.33 -13.93 0.98
CA MET A 454 -6.23 -15.07 1.89
C MET A 454 -7.61 -15.51 2.40
N LEU A 455 -8.45 -14.55 2.79
CA LEU A 455 -9.83 -14.82 3.20
C LEU A 455 -10.66 -15.44 2.06
N VAL A 456 -10.50 -14.94 0.82
CA VAL A 456 -11.12 -15.54 -0.37
C VAL A 456 -10.67 -16.99 -0.57
N MET A 457 -9.36 -17.26 -0.48
CA MET A 457 -8.80 -18.62 -0.61
C MET A 457 -9.33 -19.57 0.48
N LEU A 458 -9.61 -19.07 1.68
CA LEU A 458 -10.21 -19.83 2.78
C LEU A 458 -11.75 -19.91 2.70
N GLY A 459 -12.39 -19.15 1.80
CA GLY A 459 -13.84 -19.06 1.68
C GLY A 459 -14.50 -18.36 2.88
N ILE A 460 -13.84 -17.35 3.44
CA ILE A 460 -14.32 -16.58 4.60
C ILE A 460 -14.63 -15.15 4.14
N PRO A 461 -15.86 -14.66 4.31
CA PRO A 461 -16.19 -13.25 4.07
C PRO A 461 -15.45 -12.29 5.01
N TYR A 462 -14.92 -11.19 4.47
CA TYR A 462 -14.17 -10.17 5.23
C TYR A 462 -14.97 -9.56 6.39
N ASN A 463 -16.24 -9.25 6.15
CA ASN A 463 -17.16 -8.62 7.09
C ASN A 463 -17.85 -9.62 8.03
N THR A 464 -17.08 -10.53 8.64
CA THR A 464 -17.61 -11.52 9.59
C THR A 464 -16.77 -11.65 10.85
N ASN A 465 -17.40 -12.05 11.95
CA ASN A 465 -16.68 -12.38 13.20
C ASN A 465 -15.68 -13.53 13.00
N LYS A 466 -15.91 -14.43 12.03
CA LYS A 466 -14.96 -15.50 11.68
C LYS A 466 -13.66 -14.91 11.12
N ALA A 467 -13.75 -13.92 10.23
CA ALA A 467 -12.58 -13.22 9.71
C ALA A 467 -11.85 -12.42 10.81
N VAL A 468 -12.59 -11.71 11.67
CA VAL A 468 -12.03 -10.96 12.81
C VAL A 468 -11.27 -11.89 13.77
N LYS A 469 -11.85 -13.03 14.16
CA LYS A 469 -11.17 -14.03 15.02
C LYS A 469 -9.93 -14.62 14.35
N LEU A 470 -9.98 -14.83 13.03
CA LEU A 470 -8.82 -15.31 12.28
C LEU A 470 -7.71 -14.24 12.21
N ALA A 471 -8.05 -12.97 12.01
CA ALA A 471 -7.11 -11.86 12.05
C ALA A 471 -6.39 -11.80 13.41
N GLU A 472 -7.12 -11.91 14.52
CA GLU A 472 -6.54 -11.98 15.86
C GLU A 472 -5.57 -13.18 15.99
N LYS A 473 -5.99 -14.38 15.58
CA LYS A 473 -5.16 -15.58 15.64
C LYS A 473 -3.90 -15.45 14.81
N LEU A 474 -4.03 -14.96 13.58
CA LEU A 474 -2.94 -14.79 12.63
C LEU A 474 -1.92 -13.75 13.14
N MET A 475 -2.39 -12.58 13.53
CA MET A 475 -1.50 -11.50 13.97
C MET A 475 -0.84 -11.81 15.31
N LYS A 476 -1.54 -12.50 16.23
CA LYS A 476 -0.93 -13.05 17.46
C LYS A 476 0.22 -13.98 17.13
N PHE A 477 -0.01 -14.93 16.21
CA PHE A 477 1.03 -15.88 15.78
C PHE A 477 2.24 -15.16 15.18
N ILE A 478 2.01 -14.21 14.27
CA ILE A 478 3.08 -13.41 13.65
C ILE A 478 3.89 -12.67 14.70
N ASN A 479 3.22 -11.98 15.63
CA ASN A 479 3.91 -11.20 16.65
C ASN A 479 4.71 -12.09 17.62
N THR A 480 4.15 -13.22 18.04
CA THR A 480 4.84 -14.18 18.92
C THR A 480 6.10 -14.72 18.24
N GLU A 481 6.00 -15.20 17.00
CA GLU A 481 7.15 -15.75 16.29
C GLU A 481 8.18 -14.67 15.93
N ALA A 482 7.75 -13.45 15.61
CA ALA A 482 8.66 -12.33 15.37
C ALA A 482 9.42 -11.92 16.64
N ARG A 483 8.76 -12.00 17.81
CA ARG A 483 9.42 -11.77 19.11
C ARG A 483 10.41 -12.87 19.46
N ASN A 484 10.06 -14.13 19.23
CA ASN A 484 10.99 -15.24 19.38
C ASN A 484 12.24 -15.04 18.50
N ALA A 485 12.05 -14.71 17.22
CA ALA A 485 13.15 -14.42 16.31
C ALA A 485 14.03 -13.25 16.79
N SER A 486 13.42 -12.19 17.31
CA SER A 486 14.17 -11.06 17.89
C SER A 486 14.92 -11.43 19.17
N ALA A 487 14.37 -12.30 20.01
CA ALA A 487 15.05 -12.81 21.20
C ALA A 487 16.25 -13.70 20.83
N ASP A 488 16.10 -14.55 19.83
CA ASP A 488 17.18 -15.40 19.32
C ASP A 488 18.31 -14.57 18.69
N LEU A 489 17.96 -13.54 17.92
CA LEU A 489 18.95 -12.57 17.45
C LEU A 489 19.60 -11.77 18.57
N GLY A 490 18.89 -11.52 19.68
CA GLY A 490 19.45 -10.85 20.86
C GLY A 490 20.53 -11.70 21.52
N LYS A 491 20.32 -13.02 21.61
CA LYS A 491 21.33 -13.98 22.08
C LYS A 491 22.52 -14.06 21.13
N GLU A 492 22.27 -14.07 19.84
CA GLU A 492 23.29 -14.28 18.81
C GLU A 492 24.13 -13.03 18.53
N LYS A 493 23.48 -11.87 18.36
CA LYS A 493 24.10 -10.60 17.91
C LYS A 493 24.19 -9.54 19.02
N GLY A 494 23.71 -9.87 20.22
CA GLY A 494 23.54 -8.94 21.34
C GLY A 494 22.17 -8.23 21.32
N ASP A 495 21.67 -7.88 22.50
CA ASP A 495 20.43 -7.13 22.65
C ASP A 495 20.53 -5.72 22.06
N PHE A 496 19.39 -5.06 21.77
CA PHE A 496 19.43 -3.65 21.40
C PHE A 496 19.98 -2.79 22.56
N PRO A 497 20.73 -1.70 22.28
CA PRO A 497 21.38 -0.90 23.33
C PRO A 497 20.46 -0.43 24.46
N ASN A 498 19.23 -0.01 24.14
CA ASN A 498 18.26 0.46 25.12
C ASN A 498 17.44 -0.65 25.82
N PHE A 499 17.77 -1.93 25.62
CA PHE A 499 16.97 -3.05 26.12
C PHE A 499 16.73 -3.03 27.62
N LYS A 500 17.79 -2.86 28.42
CA LYS A 500 17.69 -2.81 29.89
C LYS A 500 16.76 -1.69 30.39
N LYS A 501 16.71 -0.57 29.67
CA LYS A 501 15.85 0.58 29.99
C LYS A 501 14.42 0.44 29.47
N SER A 502 14.16 -0.54 28.60
CA SER A 502 12.85 -0.75 27.97
C SER A 502 11.90 -1.53 28.88
N LYS A 503 10.60 -1.52 28.56
CA LYS A 503 9.59 -2.38 29.20
C LYS A 503 9.81 -3.87 28.90
N LEU A 504 10.57 -4.20 27.85
CA LEU A 504 10.81 -5.58 27.42
C LEU A 504 11.76 -6.35 28.34
N SER A 505 12.67 -5.68 29.04
CA SER A 505 13.60 -6.33 29.98
C SER A 505 12.89 -7.02 31.15
N LYS A 506 11.62 -6.68 31.40
CA LYS A 506 10.76 -7.31 32.41
C LYS A 506 10.06 -8.58 31.90
N ILE A 507 10.07 -8.82 30.59
CA ILE A 507 9.27 -9.85 29.91
C ILE A 507 10.17 -10.85 29.19
N TRP A 508 11.29 -10.38 28.64
CA TRP A 508 12.24 -11.17 27.86
C TRP A 508 13.62 -11.10 28.49
N ASN A 509 14.38 -12.19 28.37
CA ASN A 509 15.80 -12.21 28.75
C ASN A 509 16.70 -11.58 27.69
N ASN A 510 16.29 -11.67 26.43
CA ASN A 510 17.00 -11.13 25.28
C ASN A 510 16.01 -10.54 24.28
N ALA A 511 16.40 -9.46 23.62
CA ALA A 511 15.65 -8.87 22.52
C ALA A 511 16.59 -8.04 21.65
N ARG A 512 16.58 -8.30 20.34
CA ARG A 512 17.34 -7.53 19.35
C ARG A 512 16.63 -6.25 18.90
N ASN A 513 15.30 -6.18 19.03
CA ASN A 513 14.49 -5.09 18.48
C ASN A 513 13.47 -4.60 19.51
N VAL A 514 13.31 -3.28 19.65
CA VAL A 514 12.35 -2.70 20.59
C VAL A 514 10.88 -2.94 20.20
N ALA A 515 10.60 -3.06 18.90
CA ALA A 515 9.32 -3.47 18.35
C ALA A 515 9.54 -4.22 17.05
N VAL A 516 8.67 -5.20 16.77
CA VAL A 516 8.86 -6.14 15.65
C VAL A 516 7.77 -6.08 14.58
N THR A 517 6.54 -5.69 14.92
CA THR A 517 5.38 -5.79 14.02
C THR A 517 4.74 -4.44 13.71
N THR A 518 4.24 -4.30 12.49
CA THR A 518 3.47 -3.14 12.02
C THR A 518 2.53 -3.56 10.89
N ILE A 519 1.47 -2.81 10.62
CA ILE A 519 0.69 -2.99 9.39
C ILE A 519 0.84 -1.72 8.55
N ALA A 520 1.78 -1.75 7.62
CA ALA A 520 2.02 -0.67 6.67
C ALA A 520 1.14 -0.82 5.42
N PRO A 521 0.86 0.28 4.70
CA PRO A 521 0.25 0.18 3.39
C PRO A 521 1.26 -0.49 2.44
N THR A 522 0.83 -1.55 1.76
CA THR A 522 1.72 -2.33 0.89
C THR A 522 1.47 -2.01 -0.57
N GLY A 523 1.19 -0.74 -0.89
CA GLY A 523 0.69 -0.38 -2.20
C GLY A 523 1.57 -0.87 -3.34
N THR A 524 2.72 -0.26 -3.56
CA THR A 524 3.58 -0.66 -4.69
C THR A 524 4.07 -2.11 -4.59
N ILE A 525 4.38 -2.59 -3.38
CA ILE A 525 4.93 -3.93 -3.18
C ILE A 525 3.88 -5.04 -3.36
N SER A 526 2.59 -4.79 -3.17
CA SER A 526 1.54 -5.78 -3.45
C SER A 526 1.32 -5.98 -4.95
N ILE A 527 1.58 -4.94 -5.77
CA ILE A 527 1.63 -5.07 -7.24
C ILE A 527 2.78 -5.99 -7.61
N ILE A 528 3.98 -5.75 -7.06
CA ILE A 528 5.17 -6.58 -7.26
C ILE A 528 4.90 -8.02 -6.84
N ALA A 529 4.16 -8.22 -5.74
CA ALA A 529 3.75 -9.53 -5.23
C ALA A 529 2.58 -10.19 -6.00
N ASN A 530 2.49 -9.94 -7.31
CA ASN A 530 1.43 -10.40 -8.22
C ASN A 530 0.02 -9.83 -7.92
N SER A 531 -0.06 -8.53 -7.69
CA SER A 531 -1.31 -7.77 -7.50
C SER A 531 -2.24 -8.37 -6.42
N CYS A 532 -1.68 -8.78 -5.28
CA CYS A 532 -2.51 -9.13 -4.12
C CYS A 532 -3.05 -7.88 -3.41
N SER A 533 -4.05 -8.06 -2.54
CA SER A 533 -4.68 -7.00 -1.79
C SER A 533 -3.68 -6.30 -0.87
N SER A 534 -3.67 -4.97 -0.85
CA SER A 534 -2.75 -4.19 -0.02
C SER A 534 -3.02 -4.38 1.49
N GLY A 535 -1.96 -4.65 2.26
CA GLY A 535 -2.01 -4.71 3.71
C GLY A 535 -3.10 -5.66 4.22
N ILE A 536 -3.93 -5.10 5.11
CA ILE A 536 -5.14 -5.73 5.63
C ILE A 536 -6.42 -5.14 5.02
N GLU A 537 -6.32 -4.41 3.91
CA GLU A 537 -7.46 -3.78 3.27
C GLU A 537 -8.41 -4.84 2.67
N PRO A 538 -9.73 -4.59 2.66
CA PRO A 538 -10.64 -5.34 1.80
C PRO A 538 -10.28 -5.09 0.33
N LEU A 539 -10.83 -5.90 -0.57
CA LEU A 539 -10.74 -5.60 -2.01
C LEU A 539 -11.33 -4.22 -2.27
N PHE A 540 -10.66 -3.35 -3.02
CA PHE A 540 -11.29 -2.09 -3.40
C PHE A 540 -12.36 -2.31 -4.49
N ALA A 541 -12.00 -3.10 -5.50
CA ALA A 541 -12.88 -3.52 -6.58
C ALA A 541 -12.45 -4.92 -7.03
N VAL A 542 -13.42 -5.75 -7.43
CA VAL A 542 -13.19 -7.08 -7.99
C VAL A 542 -12.64 -6.98 -9.43
N SER A 543 -13.11 -5.99 -10.19
CA SER A 543 -12.55 -5.61 -11.48
C SER A 543 -12.68 -4.11 -11.68
N TYR A 544 -11.70 -3.52 -12.38
CA TYR A 544 -11.64 -2.08 -12.64
C TYR A 544 -10.85 -1.81 -13.92
N VAL A 545 -10.97 -0.58 -14.45
CA VAL A 545 -10.18 -0.11 -15.57
C VAL A 545 -8.95 0.61 -15.05
N ARG A 546 -7.76 0.16 -15.45
CA ARG A 546 -6.51 0.87 -15.18
C ARG A 546 -6.10 1.64 -16.42
N GLU A 547 -5.80 2.92 -16.22
CA GLU A 547 -5.17 3.72 -17.26
C GLU A 547 -3.66 3.47 -17.25
N VAL A 548 -3.14 3.11 -18.42
CA VAL A 548 -1.73 2.81 -18.64
C VAL A 548 -1.17 3.92 -19.54
N LEU A 549 0.15 4.16 -19.46
CA LEU A 549 0.89 5.09 -20.32
C LEU A 549 0.33 5.15 -21.76
N GLU A 550 0.17 6.37 -22.26
CA GLU A 550 -0.42 6.75 -23.56
C GLU A 550 -1.95 6.55 -23.66
N GLY A 551 -2.70 6.80 -22.59
CA GLY A 551 -4.16 6.79 -22.60
C GLY A 551 -4.79 5.40 -22.84
N THR A 552 -4.01 4.33 -22.73
CA THR A 552 -4.51 2.96 -22.95
C THR A 552 -5.28 2.46 -21.72
N LYS A 553 -6.55 2.09 -21.88
CA LYS A 553 -7.39 1.51 -20.82
C LYS A 553 -7.30 -0.02 -20.82
N LEU A 554 -6.96 -0.64 -19.68
CA LEU A 554 -6.94 -2.10 -19.50
C LEU A 554 -7.86 -2.53 -18.36
N ILE A 555 -8.63 -3.60 -18.55
CA ILE A 555 -9.44 -4.19 -17.48
C ILE A 555 -8.56 -5.12 -16.66
N GLU A 556 -8.45 -4.81 -15.38
CA GLU A 556 -7.80 -5.66 -14.38
C GLU A 556 -8.87 -6.31 -13.51
N THR A 557 -8.71 -7.60 -13.26
CA THR A 557 -9.64 -8.42 -12.48
C THR A 557 -8.84 -9.16 -11.42
N ASN A 558 -9.39 -9.27 -10.22
CA ASN A 558 -8.80 -10.10 -9.17
C ASN A 558 -8.61 -11.54 -9.68
N PHE A 559 -7.39 -12.06 -9.58
CA PHE A 559 -7.01 -13.34 -10.16
C PHE A 559 -7.83 -14.51 -9.58
N LEU A 560 -8.16 -14.49 -8.28
CA LEU A 560 -8.99 -15.52 -7.65
C LEU A 560 -10.42 -15.49 -8.20
N PHE A 561 -10.97 -14.31 -8.45
CA PHE A 561 -12.30 -14.19 -9.07
C PHE A 561 -12.29 -14.77 -10.49
N GLU A 562 -11.27 -14.45 -11.30
CA GLU A 562 -11.13 -14.97 -12.66
C GLU A 562 -10.99 -16.51 -12.67
N GLU A 563 -10.20 -17.09 -11.75
CA GLU A 563 -10.07 -18.54 -11.62
C GLU A 563 -11.37 -19.21 -11.18
N ILE A 564 -12.03 -18.68 -10.13
CA ILE A 564 -13.26 -19.25 -9.58
C ILE A 564 -14.40 -19.18 -10.59
N SER A 565 -14.56 -18.05 -11.28
CA SER A 565 -15.61 -17.85 -12.27
C SER A 565 -15.45 -18.77 -13.47
N LYS A 566 -14.21 -19.01 -13.93
CA LYS A 566 -13.92 -20.00 -14.99
C LYS A 566 -14.22 -21.41 -14.52
N LYS A 567 -13.71 -21.80 -13.34
CA LYS A 567 -13.92 -23.15 -12.78
C LYS A 567 -15.40 -23.47 -12.57
N ARG A 568 -16.18 -22.48 -12.14
CA ARG A 568 -17.63 -22.62 -11.88
C ARG A 568 -18.50 -22.20 -13.07
N ARG A 569 -17.90 -21.97 -14.24
CA ARG A 569 -18.60 -21.75 -15.52
C ARG A 569 -19.59 -20.57 -15.53
N PHE A 570 -19.32 -19.53 -14.75
CA PHE A 570 -20.07 -18.25 -14.82
C PHE A 570 -19.22 -17.09 -15.35
N TYR A 571 -17.97 -17.36 -15.76
CA TYR A 571 -17.12 -16.37 -16.41
C TYR A 571 -17.70 -15.92 -17.75
N SER A 572 -17.84 -14.62 -17.94
CA SER A 572 -18.08 -14.01 -19.25
C SER A 572 -17.43 -12.63 -19.31
N ALA A 573 -17.06 -12.18 -20.50
CA ALA A 573 -16.52 -10.82 -20.67
C ALA A 573 -17.58 -9.74 -20.37
N GLN A 574 -18.87 -10.04 -20.62
CA GLN A 574 -19.98 -9.18 -20.24
C GLN A 574 -20.03 -9.01 -18.71
N LEU A 575 -19.87 -10.10 -17.96
CA LEU A 575 -19.81 -10.06 -16.51
C LEU A 575 -18.65 -9.19 -16.02
N LEU A 576 -17.45 -9.37 -16.56
CA LEU A 576 -16.29 -8.54 -16.20
C LEU A 576 -16.51 -7.06 -16.52
N ASN A 577 -17.18 -6.76 -17.65
CA ASN A 577 -17.54 -5.38 -18.00
C ASN A 577 -18.45 -4.77 -16.94
N GLU A 578 -19.53 -5.47 -16.58
CA GLU A 578 -20.47 -4.98 -15.57
C GLU A 578 -19.79 -4.80 -14.21
N ILE A 579 -18.91 -5.73 -13.81
CA ILE A 579 -18.12 -5.56 -12.59
C ILE A 579 -17.22 -4.31 -12.68
N SER A 580 -16.59 -4.05 -13.83
CA SER A 580 -15.70 -2.88 -13.99
C SER A 580 -16.41 -1.52 -13.86
N LYS A 581 -17.73 -1.49 -14.05
CA LYS A 581 -18.55 -0.28 -13.88
C LYS A 581 -18.74 0.09 -12.41
N TYR A 582 -19.01 -0.91 -11.57
CA TYR A 582 -19.38 -0.70 -10.15
C TYR A 582 -18.33 -1.19 -9.16
N GLY A 583 -17.30 -1.93 -9.61
CA GLY A 583 -16.27 -2.58 -8.80
C GLY A 583 -16.75 -3.79 -7.99
N SER A 584 -18.05 -3.91 -7.75
CA SER A 584 -18.66 -4.88 -6.85
C SER A 584 -19.44 -5.95 -7.62
N VAL A 585 -19.52 -7.15 -7.03
CA VAL A 585 -20.32 -8.26 -7.56
C VAL A 585 -21.70 -8.37 -6.91
N GLN A 586 -22.02 -7.54 -5.91
CA GLN A 586 -23.21 -7.74 -5.06
C GLN A 586 -24.53 -7.64 -5.85
N HIS A 587 -24.61 -6.74 -6.84
CA HIS A 587 -25.82 -6.49 -7.63
C HIS A 587 -26.02 -7.48 -8.80
N LEU A 588 -25.02 -8.30 -9.14
CA LEU A 588 -25.02 -9.11 -10.36
C LEU A 588 -25.71 -10.46 -10.18
N LYS A 589 -26.87 -10.69 -10.82
CA LYS A 589 -27.65 -11.95 -10.66
C LYS A 589 -26.88 -13.20 -11.12
N GLU A 590 -25.97 -13.04 -12.07
CA GLU A 590 -25.13 -14.09 -12.67
C GLU A 590 -24.09 -14.66 -11.70
N VAL A 591 -23.72 -13.92 -10.65
CA VAL A 591 -22.74 -14.35 -9.65
C VAL A 591 -23.42 -15.15 -8.54
N PRO A 592 -22.99 -16.40 -8.25
CA PRO A 592 -23.58 -17.21 -7.19
C PRO A 592 -23.54 -16.53 -5.82
N LYS A 593 -24.58 -16.72 -5.00
CA LYS A 593 -24.72 -16.06 -3.68
C LYS A 593 -23.53 -16.32 -2.75
N ASP A 594 -22.95 -17.52 -2.79
CA ASP A 594 -21.80 -17.87 -1.97
C ASP A 594 -20.52 -17.15 -2.43
N ILE A 595 -20.36 -16.89 -3.73
CA ILE A 595 -19.27 -16.09 -4.28
C ILE A 595 -19.44 -14.61 -3.91
N LYS A 596 -20.67 -14.07 -4.00
CA LYS A 596 -20.95 -12.69 -3.59
C LYS A 596 -20.56 -12.42 -2.14
N LYS A 597 -20.87 -13.36 -1.24
CA LYS A 597 -20.49 -13.26 0.18
C LYS A 597 -18.98 -13.16 0.38
N ILE A 598 -18.18 -13.79 -0.47
CA ILE A 598 -16.72 -13.85 -0.32
C ILE A 598 -16.05 -12.64 -0.98
N PHE A 599 -16.54 -12.21 -2.15
CA PHE A 599 -16.01 -11.08 -2.91
C PHE A 599 -16.73 -9.77 -2.53
N VAL A 600 -16.54 -9.33 -1.29
CA VAL A 600 -16.98 -8.02 -0.82
C VAL A 600 -15.88 -6.98 -1.01
N THR A 601 -16.27 -5.78 -1.41
CA THR A 601 -15.37 -4.65 -1.59
C THR A 601 -15.41 -3.68 -0.40
N ALA A 602 -14.47 -2.74 -0.36
CA ALA A 602 -14.39 -1.70 0.66
C ALA A 602 -15.69 -0.88 0.79
N LEU A 603 -16.41 -0.68 -0.31
CA LEU A 603 -17.67 0.05 -0.38
C LEU A 603 -18.90 -0.83 -0.12
N ASP A 604 -18.74 -2.16 -0.11
CA ASP A 604 -19.82 -3.10 0.23
C ASP A 604 -19.94 -3.38 1.75
N ILE A 605 -18.93 -2.97 2.54
CA ILE A 605 -18.86 -3.34 3.96
C ILE A 605 -19.21 -2.17 4.88
N ASP A 606 -19.98 -2.46 5.93
CA ASP A 606 -20.34 -1.45 6.93
C ASP A 606 -19.09 -0.89 7.65
N PRO A 607 -19.11 0.40 8.06
CA PRO A 607 -18.00 1.05 8.77
C PRO A 607 -17.46 0.24 9.95
N ILE A 608 -18.35 -0.40 10.72
CA ILE A 608 -17.99 -1.20 11.89
C ILE A 608 -17.04 -2.36 11.55
N TRP A 609 -17.15 -2.96 10.37
CA TRP A 609 -16.29 -4.08 9.97
C TRP A 609 -14.87 -3.61 9.64
N HIS A 610 -14.72 -2.42 9.06
CA HIS A 610 -13.41 -1.80 8.88
C HIS A 610 -12.71 -1.62 10.23
N ILE A 611 -13.41 -1.05 11.22
CA ILE A 611 -12.85 -0.79 12.56
C ILE A 611 -12.56 -2.09 13.31
N LYS A 612 -13.48 -3.07 13.29
CA LYS A 612 -13.26 -4.37 13.95
C LYS A 612 -12.04 -5.09 13.38
N MET A 613 -11.85 -5.05 12.05
CA MET A 613 -10.66 -5.66 11.44
C MET A 613 -9.39 -4.93 11.85
N GLN A 614 -9.39 -3.60 11.81
CA GLN A 614 -8.25 -2.80 12.27
C GLN A 614 -7.88 -3.12 13.72
N ALA A 615 -8.88 -3.16 14.61
CA ALA A 615 -8.68 -3.46 16.03
C ALA A 615 -8.13 -4.88 16.27
N ALA A 616 -8.62 -5.88 15.52
CA ALA A 616 -8.16 -7.26 15.60
C ALA A 616 -6.66 -7.40 15.32
N PHE A 617 -6.16 -6.70 14.29
CA PHE A 617 -4.72 -6.63 14.02
C PHE A 617 -4.00 -5.78 15.07
N GLN A 618 -4.52 -4.58 15.40
CA GLN A 618 -3.86 -3.65 16.33
C GLN A 618 -3.58 -4.28 17.70
N LYS A 619 -4.46 -5.17 18.18
CA LYS A 619 -4.32 -5.90 19.44
C LYS A 619 -2.97 -6.63 19.59
N TYR A 620 -2.39 -7.08 18.49
CA TYR A 620 -1.12 -7.83 18.48
C TYR A 620 -0.01 -7.11 17.72
N VAL A 621 -0.23 -5.88 17.27
CA VAL A 621 0.76 -5.05 16.57
C VAL A 621 1.40 -4.05 17.55
N GLU A 622 2.72 -4.07 17.61
CA GLU A 622 3.49 -3.27 18.58
C GLU A 622 3.69 -1.83 18.13
N ASN A 623 3.89 -1.60 16.84
CA ASN A 623 3.83 -0.27 16.24
C ASN A 623 2.35 0.10 15.96
N GLY A 624 2.02 0.68 14.81
CA GLY A 624 0.65 1.06 14.42
C GLY A 624 0.07 0.20 13.29
N VAL A 625 -1.18 0.52 12.92
CA VAL A 625 -1.90 -0.10 11.80
C VAL A 625 -2.37 1.00 10.87
N SER A 626 -1.84 1.02 9.65
CA SER A 626 -2.39 1.80 8.54
C SER A 626 -3.45 0.96 7.85
N LYS A 627 -4.70 1.23 8.22
CA LYS A 627 -5.88 0.74 7.52
C LYS A 627 -6.83 1.90 7.32
N THR A 628 -7.31 2.03 6.10
CA THR A 628 -8.27 3.04 5.71
C THR A 628 -9.69 2.56 5.99
N VAL A 629 -10.52 3.43 6.55
CA VAL A 629 -11.98 3.26 6.60
C VAL A 629 -12.56 3.94 5.37
N ASN A 630 -12.70 3.18 4.28
CA ASN A 630 -13.29 3.68 3.04
C ASN A 630 -14.81 3.56 3.11
N LEU A 631 -15.49 4.68 2.95
CA LEU A 631 -16.94 4.81 3.08
C LEU A 631 -17.59 5.19 1.74
N PRO A 632 -18.77 4.64 1.40
CA PRO A 632 -19.58 5.07 0.25
C PRO A 632 -19.90 6.57 0.26
N GLU A 633 -20.19 7.14 -0.90
CA GLU A 633 -20.46 8.58 -1.09
C GLU A 633 -21.63 9.10 -0.24
N ASN A 634 -22.67 8.27 -0.11
CA ASN A 634 -23.87 8.55 0.68
C ASN A 634 -23.68 8.38 2.19
N SER A 635 -22.46 8.06 2.67
CA SER A 635 -22.18 7.96 4.10
C SER A 635 -22.32 9.31 4.78
N THR A 636 -22.89 9.31 5.98
CA THR A 636 -23.23 10.51 6.74
C THR A 636 -22.06 10.97 7.62
N LYS A 637 -22.15 12.20 8.16
CA LYS A 637 -21.22 12.66 9.21
C LYS A 637 -21.26 11.74 10.43
N ASN A 638 -22.41 11.14 10.73
CA ASN A 638 -22.57 10.23 11.86
C ASN A 638 -21.78 8.93 11.67
N ASP A 639 -21.63 8.45 10.42
CA ASP A 639 -20.81 7.27 10.13
C ASP A 639 -19.33 7.52 10.40
N VAL A 640 -18.84 8.72 10.06
CA VAL A 640 -17.48 9.18 10.38
C VAL A 640 -17.31 9.32 11.90
N LYS A 641 -18.26 9.98 12.57
CA LYS A 641 -18.29 10.13 14.03
C LYS A 641 -18.20 8.78 14.74
N ASN A 642 -19.04 7.83 14.34
CA ASN A 642 -19.07 6.50 14.91
C ASN A 642 -17.77 5.73 14.64
N SER A 643 -17.19 5.87 13.45
CA SER A 643 -15.90 5.24 13.11
C SER A 643 -14.78 5.69 14.06
N TYR A 644 -14.68 6.99 14.34
CA TYR A 644 -13.71 7.52 15.30
C TYR A 644 -13.95 7.06 16.74
N LEU A 645 -15.20 7.11 17.22
CA LEU A 645 -15.55 6.65 18.56
C LEU A 645 -15.31 5.14 18.74
N LEU A 646 -15.64 4.33 17.73
CA LEU A 646 -15.41 2.89 17.76
C LEU A 646 -13.92 2.56 17.71
N ALA A 647 -13.12 3.26 16.90
CA ALA A 647 -11.67 3.08 16.88
C ALA A 647 -11.06 3.36 18.24
N TYR A 648 -11.50 4.44 18.90
CA TYR A 648 -11.08 4.74 20.27
C TYR A 648 -11.49 3.63 21.24
N LYS A 649 -12.75 3.18 21.20
CA LYS A 649 -13.31 2.16 22.10
C LYS A 649 -12.67 0.78 21.92
N PHE A 650 -12.34 0.39 20.70
CA PHE A 650 -11.73 -0.91 20.39
C PHE A 650 -10.19 -0.91 20.52
N GLY A 651 -9.59 0.20 20.98
CA GLY A 651 -8.16 0.22 21.31
C GLY A 651 -7.24 0.44 20.10
N CYS A 652 -7.75 0.99 18.99
CA CYS A 652 -6.90 1.40 17.87
C CYS A 652 -5.88 2.47 18.33
N LYS A 653 -4.70 2.55 17.71
CA LYS A 653 -3.71 3.63 17.99
C LYS A 653 -3.93 4.88 17.15
N GLY A 654 -4.61 4.74 16.01
CA GLY A 654 -5.08 5.85 15.19
C GLY A 654 -6.17 5.39 14.23
N VAL A 655 -6.76 6.31 13.48
CA VAL A 655 -7.81 6.00 12.50
C VAL A 655 -7.92 7.13 11.47
N THR A 656 -8.11 6.72 10.22
CA THR A 656 -8.38 7.62 9.09
C THR A 656 -9.61 7.15 8.34
N VAL A 657 -10.48 8.08 7.98
CA VAL A 657 -11.73 7.83 7.28
C VAL A 657 -11.73 8.60 5.98
N PHE A 658 -12.03 7.92 4.88
CA PHE A 658 -12.27 8.57 3.59
C PHE A 658 -13.67 8.22 3.11
N ARG A 659 -14.47 9.24 2.85
CA ARG A 659 -15.74 9.08 2.17
C ARG A 659 -15.52 9.28 0.68
N TYR A 660 -16.11 8.42 -0.14
CA TYR A 660 -16.07 8.59 -1.57
C TYR A 660 -16.60 9.99 -1.96
N GLY A 661 -15.92 10.70 -2.87
CA GLY A 661 -16.18 12.11 -3.18
C GLY A 661 -15.56 13.16 -2.22
N SER A 662 -15.08 12.79 -1.03
CA SER A 662 -14.56 13.75 -0.02
C SER A 662 -13.18 14.36 -0.36
N LYS A 663 -12.75 14.33 -1.61
CA LYS A 663 -11.49 14.95 -2.05
C LYS A 663 -11.71 15.84 -3.28
N GLY A 664 -12.95 16.27 -3.53
CA GLY A 664 -13.32 17.10 -4.69
C GLY A 664 -12.97 16.44 -6.02
N GLY A 665 -13.29 15.15 -6.18
CA GLY A 665 -12.93 14.36 -7.37
C GLY A 665 -11.46 13.92 -7.45
N LYS A 666 -10.56 14.46 -6.59
CA LYS A 666 -9.13 14.12 -6.54
C LYS A 666 -8.89 12.79 -5.79
N GLN A 667 -9.37 11.69 -6.33
CA GLN A 667 -9.18 10.34 -5.78
C GLN A 667 -8.35 9.48 -6.74
N VAL A 668 -7.48 8.62 -6.20
CA VAL A 668 -6.68 7.64 -6.97
C VAL A 668 -7.56 6.64 -7.73
N LEU A 669 -8.79 6.55 -7.26
CA LEU A 669 -9.87 5.70 -7.69
C LEU A 669 -11.08 6.58 -7.86
N TYR A 670 -11.58 6.71 -9.08
CA TYR A 670 -12.75 7.53 -9.34
C TYR A 670 -13.66 6.86 -10.37
N ILE A 671 -14.94 7.19 -10.33
CA ILE A 671 -15.92 6.82 -11.34
C ILE A 671 -15.91 7.94 -12.38
N GLU A 672 -15.59 7.64 -13.62
CA GLU A 672 -15.53 8.62 -14.72
C GLU A 672 -16.92 9.25 -14.96
N GLU A 673 -16.99 10.58 -15.09
CA GLU A 673 -18.20 11.29 -15.52
C GLU A 673 -18.31 11.20 -17.06
N GLY A 674 -19.42 10.68 -17.57
CA GLY A 674 -19.65 10.54 -19.02
C GLY A 674 -20.55 9.35 -19.40
N TYR A 675 -20.70 9.10 -20.71
CA TYR A 675 -21.57 8.05 -21.28
C TYR A 675 -21.21 6.62 -20.83
N GLU A 676 -19.98 6.38 -20.37
CA GLU A 676 -19.57 5.10 -19.76
C GLU A 676 -19.00 5.31 -18.35
N LYS A 677 -19.87 5.35 -17.34
CA LYS A 677 -19.47 5.38 -15.92
C LYS A 677 -18.69 4.10 -15.57
N ARG A 678 -17.36 4.21 -15.40
CA ARG A 678 -16.47 3.08 -15.03
C ARG A 678 -15.55 3.45 -13.88
N ILE A 679 -15.20 2.46 -13.04
CA ILE A 679 -14.16 2.63 -12.03
C ILE A 679 -12.81 2.67 -12.72
N LYS A 680 -12.15 3.80 -12.60
CA LYS A 680 -10.77 4.03 -13.04
C LYS A 680 -9.81 4.05 -11.88
N VAL A 681 -8.59 3.64 -12.20
CA VAL A 681 -7.53 3.42 -11.25
C VAL A 681 -6.22 3.91 -11.85
N SER A 682 -5.44 4.68 -11.08
CA SER A 682 -4.12 5.14 -11.52
C SER A 682 -3.16 3.97 -11.77
N SER A 683 -2.15 4.20 -12.62
CA SER A 683 -1.15 3.18 -12.99
C SER A 683 -0.42 2.60 -11.77
N GLU A 684 -0.33 3.34 -10.68
CA GLU A 684 0.43 3.00 -9.46
C GLU A 684 -0.44 2.45 -8.32
N PHE A 685 -1.75 2.40 -8.51
CA PHE A 685 -2.68 1.97 -7.48
C PHE A 685 -2.68 0.46 -7.27
N SER A 686 -2.95 0.06 -6.04
CA SER A 686 -2.67 -1.27 -5.49
C SER A 686 -3.58 -1.68 -4.33
N GLY A 687 -4.48 -0.79 -3.90
CA GLY A 687 -5.22 -0.88 -2.64
C GLY A 687 -4.67 0.08 -1.58
N GLY A 688 -5.56 0.84 -0.94
CA GLY A 688 -5.19 1.94 -0.03
C GLY A 688 -5.07 3.29 -0.74
N CYS A 689 -4.89 4.39 -0.02
CA CYS A 689 -4.97 5.76 -0.56
C CYS A 689 -3.59 6.37 -0.88
N PRO A 690 -3.14 6.38 -2.15
CA PRO A 690 -2.03 7.25 -2.59
C PRO A 690 -2.48 8.38 -3.54
N GLY A 691 -2.67 9.61 -3.04
CA GLY A 691 -3.18 10.75 -3.82
C GLY A 691 -2.24 11.31 -4.92
N VAL A 692 -2.78 11.51 -6.13
CA VAL A 692 -2.23 12.25 -7.32
C VAL A 692 -3.35 12.38 -8.39
N GLU A 693 -3.45 13.32 -9.36
CA GLU A 693 -2.75 14.55 -9.79
C GLU A 693 -3.62 15.34 -10.81
N CYS A 694 -3.18 16.54 -11.25
CA CYS A 694 -3.90 17.61 -11.98
C CYS A 694 -3.77 17.60 -13.53
N GLY A 695 -4.64 18.34 -14.23
CA GLY A 695 -4.40 18.84 -15.59
C GLY A 695 -5.64 19.29 -16.38
N ASN A 696 -5.98 20.58 -16.29
CA ASN A 696 -5.90 21.54 -17.40
C ASN A 696 -5.50 22.90 -16.84
#